data_AF-A0A811JVG5-F1
#
_entry.id   AF-A0A811JVG5-F1
#
_cell.length_a   1.000
_cell.length_b   1.000
_cell.length_c   1.000
_cell.angle_alpha   90.00
_cell.angle_beta   90.00
_cell.angle_gamma   90.00
#
_symmetry.space_group_name_H-M   'P 1'
#
loop_
_entity.id
_entity.type
_entity.pdbx_description
1 polymer ?
#
loop_
_entity_poly.entity_id
_entity_poly.type
_entity_poly.pdbx_seq_one_letter_code
_entity_poly.pdbx_strand_id
1 'polypeptide(L)'
;MSLFHFQEWFWSEVPQGRTIHVSNLVGNRDQIFVGSLNGTLSIFDPGREPDNRQETALMLEKDLKAPVLNILVGKFLASYEEALVAVLHPRLLKFFRLGTVDNASFTLDPIFEHKLKQGPAFNMCVGELSRGQYHQIYVQSINCSLSIYEAENHVLGRQMQNAIHPGPIVYAASTQTLFNASGGYLTAYPHSSFTATLSNSNKKLMYEWTFNLGDTVVDMGNIDETPIQPSIIVLCRRMLYCFTHGGTPRFMLRFQFVCTSLLVYKSNDTPVTQYCVGTSTKTLLFYNDTTMVWSAQFGVIPIEVRRCNFTHNHRGMVTILSDDCRLTSGYLGTEPSIFRMPVTETRFIDFEARREEIENFEKTIKNASKDSSNFTSSRELEVKIQVVLDVNSVAVDTFEGATSATINVSVQSPAPRVDLVFHSECYSEPDNFTVTTGGFEGMSITTFVYGQPVADSRFILTASTSTGESSLIEGRLPLKLLCFEVGALRAAQHKLSLDTQSAGLEIRDLYPEFETESQSSLGLQPFGSEAVVSLFSGVKNGRYRIQSDSTDFLYLVFDDLVRRIKKKQPDAKLSCPVPLHMFVTGIVRQIELEKRREAERKEVDRVSIQMRHVETMLLNKLKVDRDESMASINVLVNYTYRELLTGLDQLKNTEKEVEAHRTFTLKPLLNLMKLVLGMSDINLPFDGWILDGNDQTLTQILAPLLGHVGSSADLTADGITQLIVAFCEQGGRFSTIAEMPEEEEEEKQHDTNDLVHLETGAMESSLHTNN
;
A
#
# COMPACT_ATOMS: atom_id res chain seq x y z
N MET A 1 -30.04 -20.13 13.76
CA MET A 1 -28.68 -19.93 13.19
C MET A 1 -28.10 -18.63 13.73
N SER A 2 -27.33 -18.65 14.81
CA SER A 2 -26.99 -17.38 15.50
C SER A 2 -25.83 -17.44 16.51
N LEU A 3 -24.97 -18.46 16.49
CA LEU A 3 -23.86 -18.56 17.44
C LEU A 3 -23.01 -17.27 17.44
N PHE A 4 -22.70 -16.77 18.64
CA PHE A 4 -21.94 -15.53 18.86
C PHE A 4 -22.57 -14.28 18.24
N HIS A 5 -23.87 -14.28 17.98
CA HIS A 5 -24.62 -13.10 17.58
C HIS A 5 -25.59 -12.69 18.69
N PHE A 6 -25.73 -11.38 18.88
CA PHE A 6 -26.79 -10.83 19.70
C PHE A 6 -28.13 -10.97 18.97
N GLN A 7 -29.10 -11.60 19.61
CA GLN A 7 -30.43 -11.80 19.05
C GLN A 7 -31.38 -10.76 19.64
N GLU A 8 -31.93 -9.93 18.76
CA GLU A 8 -32.87 -8.88 19.13
C GLU A 8 -34.23 -9.48 19.49
N TRP A 9 -34.75 -9.12 20.66
CA TRP A 9 -36.08 -9.53 21.14
C TRP A 9 -37.07 -8.38 21.16
N PHE A 10 -36.60 -7.16 21.44
CA PHE A 10 -37.34 -5.91 21.37
C PHE A 10 -36.40 -4.82 20.83
N TRP A 11 -36.92 -3.88 20.05
CA TRP A 11 -36.17 -2.71 19.64
C TRP A 11 -37.09 -1.50 19.47
N SER A 12 -36.57 -0.30 19.67
CA SER A 12 -37.27 0.95 19.39
C SER A 12 -36.24 2.00 19.01
N GLU A 13 -36.59 2.89 18.09
CA GLU A 13 -35.80 4.08 17.81
C GLU A 13 -36.19 5.18 18.80
N VAL A 14 -35.21 5.78 19.47
CA VAL A 14 -35.42 6.87 20.43
C VAL A 14 -34.55 8.05 20.02
N PRO A 15 -35.10 9.06 19.33
CA PRO A 15 -34.32 10.17 18.78
C PRO A 15 -33.44 10.86 19.84
N GLN A 16 -32.14 10.94 19.58
CA GLN A 16 -31.13 11.50 20.50
C GLN A 16 -31.12 10.88 21.91
N GLY A 17 -31.54 9.62 22.06
CA GLY A 17 -31.42 8.87 23.30
C GLY A 17 -29.95 8.73 23.71
N ARG A 18 -29.61 9.14 24.93
CA ARG A 18 -28.21 9.17 25.42
C ARG A 18 -27.97 8.44 26.73
N THR A 19 -29.00 8.26 27.55
CA THR A 19 -28.90 7.56 28.84
C THR A 19 -30.02 6.54 28.97
N ILE A 20 -29.70 5.41 29.58
CA ILE A 20 -30.65 4.34 29.91
C ILE A 20 -30.56 4.00 31.40
N HIS A 21 -31.72 3.90 32.04
CA HIS A 21 -31.83 3.35 33.39
C HIS A 21 -32.86 2.22 33.41
N VAL A 22 -32.62 1.22 34.25
CA VAL A 22 -33.51 0.07 34.37
C VAL A 22 -33.85 -0.09 35.85
N SER A 23 -35.14 -0.10 36.15
CA SER A 23 -35.63 -0.28 37.51
C SER A 23 -37.04 -0.83 37.51
N ASN A 24 -37.48 -1.35 38.65
CA ASN A 24 -38.82 -1.88 38.84
C ASN A 24 -39.65 -0.88 39.67
N LEU A 25 -40.59 -0.21 39.01
CA LEU A 25 -41.60 0.67 39.61
C LEU A 25 -43.01 0.11 39.48
N VAL A 26 -43.31 -0.60 38.38
CA VAL A 26 -44.66 -1.08 38.07
C VAL A 26 -44.68 -2.61 38.08
N GLY A 27 -45.34 -3.20 39.07
CA GLY A 27 -45.47 -4.64 39.21
C GLY A 27 -44.18 -5.32 39.65
N ASN A 28 -43.87 -6.48 39.07
CA ASN A 28 -42.65 -7.25 39.37
C ASN A 28 -41.78 -7.44 38.11
N ARG A 29 -41.72 -6.39 37.28
CA ARG A 29 -41.01 -6.37 35.99
C ARG A 29 -40.14 -5.14 35.93
N ASP A 30 -39.01 -5.23 35.23
CA ASP A 30 -38.14 -4.09 35.00
C ASP A 30 -38.70 -3.20 33.87
N GLN A 31 -38.80 -1.90 34.13
CA GLN A 31 -39.07 -0.88 33.11
C GLN A 31 -37.76 -0.26 32.62
N ILE A 32 -37.73 0.09 31.34
CA ILE A 32 -36.60 0.75 30.70
C ILE A 32 -36.91 2.25 30.58
N PHE A 33 -36.10 3.07 31.22
CA PHE A 33 -36.17 4.54 31.13
C PHE A 33 -35.10 5.02 30.16
N VAL A 34 -35.48 5.77 29.14
CA VAL A 34 -34.55 6.36 28.17
C VAL A 34 -34.68 7.87 28.20
N GLY A 35 -33.54 8.54 28.42
CA GLY A 35 -33.43 9.99 28.42
C GLY A 35 -32.82 10.48 27.12
N SER A 36 -33.49 11.44 26.48
CA SER A 36 -33.00 12.10 25.28
C SER A 36 -32.42 13.49 25.57
N LEU A 37 -31.43 13.89 24.78
CA LEU A 37 -30.89 15.25 24.80
C LEU A 37 -31.91 16.29 24.30
N ASN A 38 -32.93 15.88 23.55
CA ASN A 38 -34.06 16.74 23.17
C ASN A 38 -34.97 17.09 24.36
N GLY A 39 -34.81 16.40 25.49
CA GLY A 39 -35.62 16.60 26.69
C GLY A 39 -36.84 15.69 26.79
N THR A 40 -36.99 14.72 25.89
CA THR A 40 -37.98 13.66 26.01
C THR A 40 -37.50 12.57 26.97
N LEU A 41 -38.40 12.12 27.83
CA LEU A 41 -38.24 10.94 28.68
C LEU A 41 -39.24 9.88 28.22
N SER A 42 -38.73 8.73 27.79
CA SER A 42 -39.52 7.61 27.31
C SER A 42 -39.39 6.43 28.27
N ILE A 43 -40.51 5.82 28.63
CA ILE A 43 -40.57 4.66 29.55
C ILE A 43 -41.15 3.48 28.77
N PHE A 44 -40.42 2.36 28.73
CA PHE A 44 -40.81 1.14 28.04
C PHE A 44 -40.97 -0.04 29.02
N ASP A 45 -42.03 -0.84 28.83
CA ASP A 45 -42.23 -2.17 29.42
C ASP A 45 -42.60 -3.17 28.32
N PRO A 46 -41.61 -3.71 27.59
CA PRO A 46 -41.86 -4.72 26.56
C PRO A 46 -42.34 -6.06 27.14
N GLY A 47 -42.32 -6.24 28.47
CA GLY A 47 -42.85 -7.40 29.17
C GLY A 47 -44.36 -7.34 29.43
N ARG A 48 -45.03 -6.22 29.11
CA ARG A 48 -46.46 -6.04 29.32
C ARG A 48 -47.30 -6.98 28.46
N GLU A 49 -47.07 -6.96 27.16
CA GLU A 49 -47.73 -7.81 26.16
C GLU A 49 -46.67 -8.34 25.18
N PRO A 50 -46.17 -9.58 25.36
CA PRO A 50 -45.05 -10.10 24.58
C PRO A 50 -45.40 -10.36 23.10
N ASP A 51 -46.68 -10.55 22.77
CA ASP A 51 -47.12 -10.85 21.40
C ASP A 51 -47.23 -9.58 20.54
N ASN A 52 -47.59 -8.43 21.13
CA ASN A 52 -47.63 -7.12 20.44
C ASN A 52 -46.59 -6.12 20.98
N ARG A 53 -45.44 -6.63 21.44
CA ARG A 53 -44.42 -5.88 22.17
C ARG A 53 -43.89 -4.63 21.43
N GLN A 54 -43.96 -4.61 20.10
CA GLN A 54 -43.43 -3.48 19.32
C GLN A 54 -44.35 -2.26 19.40
N GLU A 55 -45.66 -2.47 19.52
CA GLU A 55 -46.64 -1.39 19.57
C GLU A 55 -47.00 -0.98 21.01
N THR A 56 -46.95 -1.93 21.96
CA THR A 56 -47.46 -1.73 23.33
C THR A 56 -46.39 -1.55 24.39
N ALA A 57 -45.11 -1.69 24.05
CA ALA A 57 -44.01 -1.51 25.00
C ALA A 57 -43.91 -0.08 25.53
N LEU A 58 -44.23 0.93 24.71
CA LEU A 58 -44.13 2.33 25.14
C LEU A 58 -45.25 2.63 26.16
N MET A 59 -44.88 2.86 27.41
CA MET A 59 -45.83 3.17 28.49
C MET A 59 -46.13 4.66 28.56
N LEU A 60 -45.09 5.47 28.41
CA LEU A 60 -45.17 6.92 28.54
C LEU A 60 -44.04 7.56 27.74
N GLU A 61 -44.39 8.63 27.04
CA GLU A 61 -43.42 9.59 26.51
C GLU A 61 -43.80 10.99 27.00
N LYS A 62 -42.85 11.67 27.64
CA LYS A 62 -43.08 13.02 28.18
C LYS A 62 -41.94 13.96 27.83
N ASP A 63 -42.29 15.12 27.27
CA ASP A 63 -41.36 16.21 27.04
C ASP A 63 -41.16 17.04 28.33
N LEU A 64 -39.91 17.07 28.81
CA LEU A 64 -39.47 17.81 30.00
C LEU A 64 -38.90 19.20 29.66
N LYS A 65 -38.87 19.60 28.39
CA LYS A 65 -38.41 20.89 27.85
C LYS A 65 -36.93 21.21 28.07
N ALA A 66 -36.15 20.29 28.63
CA ALA A 66 -34.73 20.46 28.92
C ALA A 66 -33.99 19.12 28.72
N PRO A 67 -32.74 19.13 28.22
CA PRO A 67 -31.97 17.92 27.95
C PRO A 67 -31.87 17.00 29.17
N VAL A 68 -32.03 15.69 28.97
CA VAL A 68 -31.87 14.68 30.03
C VAL A 68 -30.43 14.14 29.99
N LEU A 69 -29.66 14.39 31.05
CA LEU A 69 -28.27 13.95 31.16
C LEU A 69 -28.14 12.56 31.78
N ASN A 70 -28.94 12.28 32.81
CA ASN A 70 -28.91 11.01 33.54
C ASN A 70 -30.26 10.79 34.25
N ILE A 71 -30.63 9.53 34.45
CA ILE A 71 -31.87 9.09 35.10
C ILE A 71 -31.51 8.10 36.21
N LEU A 72 -32.06 8.30 37.39
CA LEU A 72 -31.92 7.38 38.52
C LEU A 72 -33.29 7.13 39.15
N VAL A 73 -33.51 5.93 39.65
CA VAL A 73 -34.72 5.58 40.39
C VAL A 73 -34.33 5.12 41.80
N GLY A 74 -35.04 5.63 42.81
CA GLY A 74 -34.72 5.32 44.20
C GLY A 74 -35.71 5.93 45.19
N LYS A 75 -35.54 5.58 46.47
CA LYS A 75 -36.36 6.10 47.56
C LYS A 75 -35.77 7.41 48.08
N PHE A 76 -36.27 8.55 47.60
CA PHE A 76 -35.70 9.87 47.91
C PHE A 76 -36.46 10.68 48.97
N LEU A 77 -37.73 10.33 49.26
CA LEU A 77 -38.57 10.99 50.24
C LEU A 77 -39.15 9.97 51.23
N ALA A 78 -39.19 10.33 52.52
CA ALA A 78 -39.81 9.49 53.55
C ALA A 78 -41.36 9.48 53.47
N SER A 79 -41.96 10.53 52.89
CA SER A 79 -43.42 10.67 52.75
C SER A 79 -44.03 9.69 51.74
N TYR A 80 -43.20 9.05 50.91
CA TYR A 80 -43.64 8.10 49.88
C TYR A 80 -42.98 6.74 50.14
N GLU A 81 -43.76 5.67 50.16
CA GLU A 81 -43.21 4.30 50.21
C GLU A 81 -42.64 3.84 48.86
N GLU A 82 -43.18 4.41 47.78
CA GLU A 82 -42.80 4.15 46.39
C GLU A 82 -41.49 4.86 46.01
N ALA A 83 -40.70 4.24 45.12
CA ALA A 83 -39.52 4.87 44.56
C ALA A 83 -39.90 5.96 43.54
N LEU A 84 -39.08 7.00 43.49
CA LEU A 84 -39.26 8.17 42.64
C LEU A 84 -38.22 8.17 41.51
N VAL A 85 -38.57 8.80 40.39
CA VAL A 85 -37.69 8.99 39.24
C VAL A 85 -36.98 10.34 39.37
N ALA A 86 -35.67 10.32 39.55
CA ALA A 86 -34.82 11.50 39.53
C ALA A 86 -34.25 11.71 38.12
N VAL A 87 -34.50 12.89 37.54
CA VAL A 87 -34.03 13.29 36.22
C VAL A 87 -33.06 14.46 36.36
N LEU A 88 -31.84 14.26 35.87
CA LEU A 88 -30.81 15.28 35.86
C LEU A 88 -30.83 16.05 34.54
N HIS A 89 -31.02 17.36 34.65
CA HIS A 89 -30.83 18.32 33.56
C HIS A 89 -29.55 19.12 33.79
N PRO A 90 -29.05 19.88 32.79
CA PRO A 90 -27.83 20.67 32.95
C PRO A 90 -27.83 21.61 34.14
N ARG A 91 -28.96 22.20 34.54
CA ARG A 91 -29.05 23.16 35.67
C ARG A 91 -30.10 22.82 36.72
N LEU A 92 -30.81 21.70 36.55
CA LEU A 92 -31.95 21.32 37.39
C LEU A 92 -31.87 19.83 37.71
N LEU A 93 -32.28 19.45 38.90
CA LEU A 93 -32.54 18.07 39.29
C LEU A 93 -34.02 17.97 39.65
N LYS A 94 -34.80 17.20 38.89
CA LYS A 94 -36.26 17.07 39.06
C LYS A 94 -36.63 15.68 39.54
N PHE A 95 -37.61 15.60 40.42
CA PHE A 95 -38.13 14.34 40.94
C PHE A 95 -39.57 14.15 40.50
N PHE A 96 -39.87 12.96 40.01
CA PHE A 96 -41.17 12.60 39.48
C PHE A 96 -41.70 11.33 40.13
N ARG A 97 -43.03 11.25 40.23
CA ARG A 97 -43.77 10.03 40.56
C ARG A 97 -44.39 9.46 39.29
N LEU A 98 -44.25 8.16 39.09
CA LEU A 98 -44.97 7.45 38.05
C LEU A 98 -46.33 7.01 38.62
N GLY A 99 -47.40 7.70 38.21
CA GLY A 99 -48.78 7.39 38.55
C GLY A 99 -49.44 6.51 37.48
N THR A 100 -50.50 5.80 37.89
CA THR A 100 -51.36 5.01 37.00
C THR A 100 -52.77 5.61 36.97
N VAL A 101 -53.29 5.84 35.77
CA VAL A 101 -54.67 6.28 35.54
C VAL A 101 -55.40 5.16 34.79
N ASP A 102 -56.45 4.62 35.43
CA ASP A 102 -57.34 3.57 34.92
C ASP A 102 -56.67 2.25 34.48
N ASN A 103 -55.61 1.81 35.17
CA ASN A 103 -54.85 0.57 34.90
C ASN A 103 -54.24 0.42 33.49
N ALA A 104 -54.47 1.37 32.58
CA ALA A 104 -54.04 1.32 31.20
C ALA A 104 -53.06 2.44 30.83
N SER A 105 -53.25 3.64 31.39
CA SER A 105 -52.46 4.84 31.10
C SER A 105 -51.57 5.25 32.28
N PHE A 106 -50.41 5.81 31.98
CA PHE A 106 -49.42 6.24 32.98
C PHE A 106 -49.25 7.75 32.94
N THR A 107 -49.05 8.36 34.10
CA THR A 107 -48.75 9.80 34.24
C THR A 107 -47.44 9.97 35.00
N LEU A 108 -46.69 11.02 34.67
CA LEU A 108 -45.45 11.34 35.37
C LEU A 108 -45.58 12.69 36.07
N ASP A 109 -45.87 12.65 37.36
CA ASP A 109 -46.22 13.83 38.14
C ASP A 109 -44.98 14.43 38.81
N PRO A 110 -44.65 15.72 38.59
CA PRO A 110 -43.52 16.36 39.26
C PRO A 110 -43.81 16.55 40.74
N ILE A 111 -42.88 16.17 41.62
CA ILE A 111 -43.01 16.38 43.07
C ILE A 111 -42.26 17.63 43.49
N PHE A 112 -40.94 17.66 43.26
CA PHE A 112 -40.08 18.79 43.63
C PHE A 112 -38.88 18.91 42.69
N GLU A 113 -38.23 20.08 42.72
CA GLU A 113 -37.06 20.37 41.90
C GLU A 113 -35.96 21.11 42.68
N HIS A 114 -34.71 20.85 42.31
CA HIS A 114 -33.52 21.51 42.83
C HIS A 114 -32.84 22.32 41.74
N LYS A 115 -32.52 23.58 42.04
CA LYS A 115 -31.64 24.41 41.21
C LYS A 115 -30.20 24.16 41.57
N LEU A 116 -29.38 23.76 40.60
CA LEU A 116 -27.99 23.40 40.82
C LEU A 116 -27.12 24.65 41.04
N LYS A 117 -26.57 24.79 42.26
CA LYS A 117 -25.82 25.99 42.67
C LYS A 117 -24.38 26.05 42.15
N GLN A 118 -23.80 24.90 41.78
CA GLN A 118 -22.35 24.75 41.50
C GLN A 118 -22.00 24.84 40.01
N GLY A 119 -22.95 25.23 39.18
CA GLY A 119 -22.82 25.25 37.73
C GLY A 119 -23.48 24.05 37.06
N PRO A 120 -23.22 23.85 35.75
CA PRO A 120 -23.87 22.79 34.99
C PRO A 120 -23.47 21.39 35.48
N ALA A 121 -24.44 20.48 35.61
CA ALA A 121 -24.19 19.09 35.95
C ALA A 121 -23.54 18.30 34.80
N PHE A 122 -22.79 17.26 35.15
CA PHE A 122 -22.19 16.29 34.25
C PHE A 122 -22.85 14.92 34.43
N ASN A 123 -22.84 14.38 35.64
CA ASN A 123 -23.47 13.10 35.98
C ASN A 123 -23.98 13.09 37.43
N MET A 124 -24.67 12.00 37.81
CA MET A 124 -25.10 11.77 39.18
C MET A 124 -25.03 10.28 39.54
N CYS A 125 -24.96 9.98 40.83
CA CYS A 125 -25.13 8.63 41.36
C CYS A 125 -26.00 8.63 42.62
N VAL A 126 -26.65 7.50 42.89
CA VAL A 126 -27.38 7.27 44.15
C VAL A 126 -26.40 6.74 45.18
N GLY A 127 -26.46 7.27 46.41
CA GLY A 127 -25.79 6.68 47.56
C GLY A 127 -26.78 6.23 48.63
N GLU A 128 -26.66 4.97 49.03
CA GLU A 128 -27.47 4.36 50.07
C GLU A 128 -26.66 4.31 51.37
N LEU A 129 -27.03 5.13 52.36
CA LEU A 129 -26.41 5.07 53.67
C LEU A 129 -27.04 3.93 54.45
N SER A 130 -26.23 3.04 55.04
CA SER A 130 -26.71 1.87 55.81
C SER A 130 -27.60 2.21 57.02
N ARG A 131 -27.71 3.48 57.41
CA ARG A 131 -28.59 3.98 58.48
C ARG A 131 -29.58 5.06 58.01
N GLY A 132 -29.55 5.44 56.74
CA GLY A 132 -30.48 6.41 56.16
C GLY A 132 -31.77 5.73 55.76
N GLN A 133 -32.93 6.34 56.09
CA GLN A 133 -34.22 5.89 55.57
C GLN A 133 -34.41 6.23 54.09
N TYR A 134 -33.55 7.09 53.54
CA TYR A 134 -33.66 7.68 52.20
C TYR A 134 -32.31 7.63 51.48
N HIS A 135 -32.38 7.58 50.16
CA HIS A 135 -31.23 7.59 49.28
C HIS A 135 -30.78 9.04 49.06
N GLN A 136 -29.47 9.27 49.09
CA GLN A 136 -28.88 10.57 48.76
C GLN A 136 -28.47 10.60 47.29
N ILE A 137 -28.55 11.76 46.64
CA ILE A 137 -28.06 11.94 45.28
C ILE A 137 -26.78 12.76 45.31
N TYR A 138 -25.74 12.20 44.73
CA TYR A 138 -24.47 12.86 44.48
C TYR A 138 -24.48 13.37 43.05
N VAL A 139 -24.28 14.67 42.85
CA VAL A 139 -24.25 15.31 41.53
C VAL A 139 -22.87 15.89 41.30
N GLN A 140 -22.21 15.48 40.23
CA GLN A 140 -20.97 16.10 39.78
C GLN A 140 -21.27 17.18 38.75
N SER A 141 -20.65 18.35 38.90
CA SER A 141 -20.67 19.43 37.92
C SER A 141 -19.53 19.31 36.92
N ILE A 142 -19.67 20.00 35.79
CA ILE A 142 -18.61 20.08 34.76
C ILE A 142 -17.31 20.70 35.29
N ASN A 143 -17.41 21.51 36.35
CA ASN A 143 -16.27 22.13 37.02
C ASN A 143 -15.64 21.21 38.09
N CYS A 144 -15.93 19.91 38.05
CA CYS A 144 -15.45 18.92 39.01
C CYS A 144 -15.84 19.23 40.47
N SER A 145 -16.96 19.92 40.68
CA SER A 145 -17.54 20.12 42.01
C SER A 145 -18.63 19.10 42.28
N LEU A 146 -18.61 18.51 43.47
CA LEU A 146 -19.56 17.51 43.94
C LEU A 146 -20.60 18.17 44.85
N SER A 147 -21.87 17.99 44.53
CA SER A 147 -23.01 18.39 45.36
C SER A 147 -23.73 17.16 45.92
N ILE A 148 -24.20 17.23 47.16
CA ILE A 148 -24.99 16.19 47.82
C ILE A 148 -26.39 16.74 48.09
N TYR A 149 -27.41 16.01 47.62
CA TYR A 149 -28.82 16.32 47.83
C TYR A 149 -29.49 15.20 48.64
N GLU A 150 -30.23 15.60 49.66
CA GLU A 150 -30.94 14.73 50.58
C GLU A 150 -32.39 15.21 50.64
N ALA A 151 -33.31 14.44 50.03
CA ALA A 151 -34.70 14.85 49.86
C ALA A 151 -34.80 16.27 49.24
N GLU A 152 -35.52 17.18 49.90
CA GLU A 152 -35.72 18.58 49.47
C GLU A 152 -34.56 19.51 49.86
N ASN A 153 -33.49 18.99 50.49
CA ASN A 153 -32.38 19.78 51.00
C ASN A 153 -31.09 19.59 50.18
N HIS A 154 -30.44 20.71 49.86
CA HIS A 154 -29.05 20.71 49.40
C HIS A 154 -28.13 20.69 50.62
N VAL A 155 -27.43 19.58 50.84
CA VAL A 155 -26.63 19.31 52.05
C VAL A 155 -25.25 19.98 51.95
N LEU A 156 -24.52 19.66 50.89
CA LEU A 156 -23.12 20.07 50.75
C LEU A 156 -22.81 20.27 49.27
N GLY A 157 -21.84 21.12 48.99
CA GLY A 157 -20.93 20.69 47.93
C GLY A 157 -19.61 21.42 47.89
N ARG A 158 -18.66 20.76 47.24
CA ARG A 158 -17.22 21.04 47.33
C ARG A 158 -16.55 20.67 46.02
N GLN A 159 -15.54 21.45 45.66
CA GLN A 159 -14.65 21.13 44.56
C GLN A 159 -13.76 19.94 44.90
N MET A 160 -13.66 18.99 43.97
CA MET A 160 -12.75 17.85 44.08
C MET A 160 -11.30 18.30 43.85
N GLN A 161 -10.35 17.65 44.53
CA GLN A 161 -8.93 17.98 44.39
C GLN A 161 -8.35 17.39 43.09
N ASN A 162 -7.46 18.14 42.42
CA ASN A 162 -6.70 17.69 41.25
C ASN A 162 -7.53 17.19 40.05
N ALA A 163 -8.80 17.60 39.95
CA ALA A 163 -9.71 17.21 38.87
C ALA A 163 -9.78 18.31 37.80
N ILE A 164 -9.21 18.05 36.62
CA ILE A 164 -9.24 18.99 35.48
C ILE A 164 -10.53 18.85 34.66
N HIS A 165 -11.01 17.63 34.47
CA HIS A 165 -12.26 17.31 33.80
C HIS A 165 -13.06 16.28 34.61
N PRO A 166 -14.40 16.30 34.54
CA PRO A 166 -15.24 15.35 35.25
C PRO A 166 -15.10 13.95 34.66
N GLY A 167 -15.59 12.95 35.38
CA GLY A 167 -15.58 11.56 34.96
C GLY A 167 -16.62 10.76 35.75
N PRO A 168 -16.72 9.44 35.53
CA PRO A 168 -17.76 8.65 36.18
C PRO A 168 -17.63 8.71 37.71
N ILE A 169 -18.77 8.63 38.40
CA ILE A 169 -18.86 8.54 39.85
C ILE A 169 -19.72 7.33 40.23
N VAL A 170 -19.30 6.59 41.24
CA VAL A 170 -20.02 5.42 41.76
C VAL A 170 -19.93 5.40 43.27
N TYR A 171 -21.03 5.08 43.94
CA TYR A 171 -21.08 4.93 45.39
C TYR A 171 -21.09 3.45 45.77
N ALA A 172 -20.29 3.07 46.76
CA ALA A 172 -20.29 1.73 47.36
C ALA A 172 -20.98 1.75 48.72
N ALA A 173 -22.06 1.00 48.86
CA ALA A 173 -22.88 1.01 50.07
C ALA A 173 -22.20 0.27 51.24
N SER A 174 -21.49 -0.83 50.94
CA SER A 174 -20.82 -1.65 51.97
C SER A 174 -19.74 -0.91 52.77
N THR A 175 -18.96 -0.07 52.10
CA THR A 175 -17.88 0.73 52.72
C THR A 175 -18.25 2.20 52.92
N GLN A 176 -19.42 2.62 52.43
CA GLN A 176 -19.87 4.01 52.43
C GLN A 176 -18.85 4.96 51.78
N THR A 177 -18.29 4.56 50.65
CA THR A 177 -17.27 5.32 49.92
C THR A 177 -17.81 5.76 48.57
N LEU A 178 -17.55 7.03 48.21
CA LEU A 178 -17.79 7.53 46.86
C LEU A 178 -16.49 7.44 46.07
N PHE A 179 -16.51 6.68 44.98
CA PHE A 179 -15.42 6.61 44.03
C PHE A 179 -15.66 7.59 42.89
N ASN A 180 -14.61 8.34 42.57
CA ASN A 180 -14.62 9.31 41.49
C ASN A 180 -13.39 9.12 40.60
N ALA A 181 -13.62 9.05 39.29
CA ALA A 181 -12.58 8.90 38.28
C ALA A 181 -12.41 10.18 37.45
N SER A 182 -11.79 11.22 38.02
CA SER A 182 -11.59 12.51 37.35
C SER A 182 -10.12 12.73 36.99
N GLY A 183 -9.85 13.36 35.83
CA GLY A 183 -8.49 13.75 35.43
C GLY A 183 -7.49 12.60 35.26
N GLY A 184 -7.94 11.37 35.01
CA GLY A 184 -7.08 10.18 34.91
C GLY A 184 -6.71 9.54 36.25
N TYR A 185 -7.30 10.02 37.36
CA TYR A 185 -7.10 9.46 38.70
C TYR A 185 -8.39 8.84 39.24
N LEU A 186 -8.27 7.67 39.86
CA LEU A 186 -9.32 7.09 40.70
C LEU A 186 -9.12 7.58 42.13
N THR A 187 -10.14 8.21 42.70
CA THR A 187 -10.11 8.81 44.04
C THR A 187 -11.23 8.24 44.90
N ALA A 188 -10.91 7.84 46.13
CA ALA A 188 -11.89 7.32 47.09
C ALA A 188 -12.21 8.37 48.16
N TYR A 189 -13.48 8.76 48.24
CA TYR A 189 -14.00 9.70 49.22
C TYR A 189 -14.92 8.99 50.21
N PRO A 190 -14.44 8.61 51.41
CA PRO A 190 -15.29 8.01 52.42
C PRO A 190 -16.34 9.00 52.91
N HIS A 191 -17.51 8.51 53.34
CA HIS A 191 -18.60 9.38 53.79
C HIS A 191 -18.21 10.27 54.98
N SER A 192 -17.30 9.80 55.84
CA SER A 192 -16.72 10.55 56.95
C SER A 192 -16.02 11.86 56.51
N SER A 193 -15.44 11.89 55.31
CA SER A 193 -14.85 13.10 54.75
C SER A 193 -15.91 14.16 54.46
N PHE A 194 -17.09 13.77 53.98
CA PHE A 194 -18.19 14.71 53.72
C PHE A 194 -18.75 15.27 55.03
N THR A 195 -19.00 14.42 56.03
CA THR A 195 -19.51 14.88 57.34
C THR A 195 -18.53 15.79 58.06
N ALA A 196 -17.22 15.55 57.97
CA ALA A 196 -16.20 16.44 58.51
C ALA A 196 -16.27 17.85 57.87
N THR A 197 -16.51 17.94 56.56
CA THR A 197 -16.59 19.23 55.85
C THR A 197 -17.90 20.00 56.06
N LEU A 198 -18.95 19.35 56.56
CA LEU A 198 -20.19 20.02 56.99
C LEU A 198 -19.94 20.90 58.22
N SER A 199 -19.09 20.45 59.14
CA SER A 199 -18.76 21.19 60.37
C SER A 199 -17.94 22.47 60.14
N ASN A 200 -17.22 22.56 59.02
CA ASN A 200 -16.26 23.64 58.79
C ASN A 200 -16.11 23.93 57.29
N SER A 201 -16.75 25.00 56.82
CA SER A 201 -16.95 25.25 55.39
C SER A 201 -15.68 25.49 54.58
N ASN A 202 -14.57 25.88 55.24
CA ASN A 202 -13.30 26.20 54.61
C ASN A 202 -12.37 24.99 54.43
N LYS A 203 -12.75 23.80 54.92
CA LYS A 203 -11.93 22.59 54.77
C LYS A 203 -12.14 21.97 53.38
N LYS A 204 -11.02 21.68 52.70
CA LYS A 204 -10.99 20.93 51.44
C LYS A 204 -11.46 19.49 51.66
N LEU A 205 -12.08 18.90 50.64
CA LEU A 205 -12.49 17.50 50.67
C LEU A 205 -11.24 16.60 50.66
N MET A 206 -11.10 15.74 51.67
CA MET A 206 -9.98 14.79 51.79
C MET A 206 -10.37 13.43 51.22
N TYR A 207 -9.50 12.85 50.39
CA TYR A 207 -9.62 11.48 49.90
C TYR A 207 -8.85 10.53 50.84
N GLU A 208 -9.24 9.26 50.85
CA GLU A 208 -8.54 8.20 51.58
C GLU A 208 -7.33 7.70 50.80
N TRP A 209 -7.54 7.39 49.52
CA TRP A 209 -6.49 6.98 48.60
C TRP A 209 -6.78 7.50 47.18
N THR A 210 -5.73 7.54 46.36
CA THR A 210 -5.79 7.91 44.95
C THR A 210 -4.89 7.00 44.14
N PHE A 211 -5.28 6.69 42.91
CA PHE A 211 -4.51 5.87 41.98
C PHE A 211 -4.48 6.50 40.58
N ASN A 212 -3.30 6.54 39.95
CA ASN A 212 -3.14 7.05 38.60
C ASN A 212 -3.43 5.95 37.58
N LEU A 213 -4.49 6.12 36.78
CA LEU A 213 -4.91 5.15 35.78
C LEU A 213 -4.16 5.27 34.46
N GLY A 214 -3.48 6.39 34.21
CA GLY A 214 -2.72 6.66 32.98
C GLY A 214 -3.57 6.79 31.70
N ASP A 215 -4.88 6.65 31.80
CA ASP A 215 -5.85 6.75 30.70
C ASP A 215 -7.16 7.37 31.22
N THR A 216 -7.98 7.87 30.30
CA THR A 216 -9.32 8.40 30.59
C THR A 216 -10.31 7.27 30.88
N VAL A 217 -11.09 7.46 31.95
CA VAL A 217 -12.13 6.51 32.36
C VAL A 217 -13.39 6.74 31.56
N VAL A 218 -13.92 5.67 30.99
CA VAL A 218 -15.16 5.63 30.22
C VAL A 218 -16.33 5.39 31.17
N ASP A 219 -16.24 4.36 32.01
CA ASP A 219 -17.32 3.94 32.88
C ASP A 219 -16.80 3.21 34.14
N MET A 220 -17.62 3.12 35.18
CA MET A 220 -17.31 2.43 36.43
C MET A 220 -18.52 1.66 36.94
N GLY A 221 -18.25 0.52 37.58
CA GLY A 221 -19.28 -0.26 38.27
C GLY A 221 -18.77 -0.80 39.60
N ASN A 222 -19.64 -0.81 40.59
CA ASN A 222 -19.36 -1.34 41.92
C ASN A 222 -20.01 -2.72 42.10
N ILE A 223 -19.30 -3.63 42.78
CA ILE A 223 -19.82 -4.90 43.27
C ILE A 223 -19.50 -4.98 44.74
N ASP A 224 -20.54 -5.00 45.57
CA ASP A 224 -20.44 -5.04 47.02
C ASP A 224 -21.25 -6.18 47.67
N GLU A 225 -21.71 -7.14 46.86
CA GLU A 225 -22.54 -8.25 47.31
C GLU A 225 -21.73 -9.52 47.64
N THR A 226 -22.08 -10.18 48.75
CA THR A 226 -21.49 -11.46 49.18
C THR A 226 -21.95 -12.62 48.30
N PRO A 227 -21.08 -13.61 47.96
CA PRO A 227 -19.75 -13.90 48.51
C PRO A 227 -18.58 -13.17 47.80
N ILE A 228 -18.85 -12.28 46.83
CA ILE A 228 -17.79 -11.60 46.08
C ILE A 228 -17.08 -10.59 47.00
N GLN A 229 -15.75 -10.54 46.94
CA GLN A 229 -15.01 -9.51 47.67
C GLN A 229 -15.39 -8.11 47.13
N PRO A 230 -15.79 -7.15 47.99
CA PRO A 230 -16.20 -5.81 47.57
C PRO A 230 -15.14 -5.13 46.71
N SER A 231 -15.50 -4.85 45.46
CA SER A 231 -14.59 -4.39 44.42
C SER A 231 -15.24 -3.36 43.51
N ILE A 232 -14.42 -2.48 42.97
CA ILE A 232 -14.81 -1.51 41.94
C ILE A 232 -14.09 -1.85 40.63
N ILE A 233 -14.89 -1.92 39.56
CA ILE A 233 -14.40 -2.11 38.20
C ILE A 233 -14.37 -0.74 37.53
N VAL A 234 -13.21 -0.40 36.99
CA VAL A 234 -12.95 0.87 36.31
C VAL A 234 -12.54 0.56 34.88
N LEU A 235 -13.37 0.98 33.93
CA LEU A 235 -13.13 0.81 32.51
C LEU A 235 -12.53 2.10 31.93
N CYS A 236 -11.26 2.03 31.55
CA CYS A 236 -10.62 3.03 30.70
C CYS A 236 -10.79 2.67 29.22
N ARG A 237 -10.32 3.53 28.31
CA ARG A 237 -10.48 3.31 26.86
C ARG A 237 -9.85 2.00 26.39
N ARG A 238 -8.70 1.61 26.94
CA ARG A 238 -7.97 0.38 26.56
C ARG A 238 -7.56 -0.50 27.74
N MET A 239 -7.90 -0.11 28.95
CA MET A 239 -7.52 -0.82 30.18
C MET A 239 -8.76 -1.01 31.04
N LEU A 240 -8.86 -2.15 31.71
CA LEU A 240 -9.82 -2.35 32.79
C LEU A 240 -9.07 -2.68 34.07
N TYR A 241 -9.44 -2.01 35.15
CA TYR A 241 -8.89 -2.23 36.47
C TYR A 241 -9.99 -2.73 37.40
N CYS A 242 -9.68 -3.73 38.21
CA CYS A 242 -10.51 -4.15 39.33
C CYS A 242 -9.75 -3.83 40.62
N PHE A 243 -10.28 -2.91 41.43
CA PHE A 243 -9.71 -2.54 42.73
C PHE A 243 -10.60 -3.09 43.84
N THR A 244 -10.00 -3.45 44.98
CA THR A 244 -10.76 -3.54 46.23
C THR A 244 -11.21 -2.14 46.66
N HIS A 245 -12.22 -2.03 47.51
CA HIS A 245 -12.62 -0.73 48.07
C HIS A 245 -11.49 -0.03 48.86
N GLY A 246 -10.50 -0.79 49.36
CA GLY A 246 -9.30 -0.26 50.03
C GLY A 246 -8.19 0.22 49.08
N GLY A 247 -8.38 0.17 47.76
CA GLY A 247 -7.44 0.70 46.78
C GLY A 247 -6.34 -0.26 46.32
N THR A 248 -6.41 -1.54 46.72
CA THR A 248 -5.50 -2.56 46.19
C THR A 248 -6.00 -3.09 44.85
N PRO A 249 -5.20 -3.07 43.77
CA PRO A 249 -5.59 -3.65 42.49
C PRO A 249 -5.63 -5.19 42.61
N ARG A 250 -6.76 -5.81 42.26
CA ARG A 250 -6.94 -7.26 42.21
C ARG A 250 -6.42 -7.83 40.89
N PHE A 251 -6.84 -7.22 39.78
CA PHE A 251 -6.38 -7.58 38.44
C PHE A 251 -6.53 -6.39 37.49
N MET A 252 -5.80 -6.46 36.38
CA MET A 252 -5.92 -5.52 35.28
C MET A 252 -5.98 -6.27 33.95
N LEU A 253 -6.77 -5.77 33.01
CA LEU A 253 -6.83 -6.25 31.64
C LEU A 253 -6.44 -5.14 30.68
N ARG A 254 -5.67 -5.50 29.65
CA ARG A 254 -5.31 -4.61 28.54
C ARG A 254 -6.01 -5.08 27.28
N PHE A 255 -6.83 -4.23 26.71
CA PHE A 255 -7.55 -4.49 25.47
C PHE A 255 -6.78 -3.95 24.27
N GLN A 256 -6.89 -4.66 23.14
CA GLN A 256 -6.36 -4.20 21.84
C GLN A 256 -7.35 -3.28 21.09
N PHE A 257 -8.60 -3.23 21.56
CA PHE A 257 -9.69 -2.42 21.03
C PHE A 257 -10.10 -1.32 22.02
N VAL A 258 -10.87 -0.34 21.53
CA VAL A 258 -11.43 0.72 22.38
C VAL A 258 -12.75 0.25 22.98
N CYS A 259 -12.86 0.33 24.30
CA CYS A 259 -14.06 0.00 25.06
C CYS A 259 -14.98 1.23 25.18
N THR A 260 -16.29 1.00 25.13
CA THR A 260 -17.32 2.06 25.08
C THR A 260 -18.27 2.05 26.25
N SER A 261 -18.59 0.88 26.82
CA SER A 261 -19.57 0.75 27.90
C SER A 261 -19.21 -0.38 28.86
N LEU A 262 -19.61 -0.27 30.13
CA LEU A 262 -19.44 -1.30 31.13
C LEU A 262 -20.79 -1.69 31.73
N LEU A 263 -21.07 -2.99 31.81
CA LEU A 263 -22.16 -3.52 32.62
C LEU A 263 -21.57 -4.48 33.65
N VAL A 264 -21.75 -4.16 34.91
CA VAL A 264 -21.34 -5.05 36.00
C VAL A 264 -22.58 -5.75 36.55
N TYR A 265 -22.54 -7.08 36.66
CA TYR A 265 -23.70 -7.88 37.04
C TYR A 265 -23.31 -9.08 37.91
N LYS A 266 -24.31 -9.68 38.55
CA LYS A 266 -24.15 -10.87 39.38
C LYS A 266 -24.90 -12.08 38.81
N SER A 267 -24.35 -13.26 38.98
CA SER A 267 -25.07 -14.53 38.89
C SER A 267 -25.05 -15.19 40.27
N ASN A 268 -26.15 -15.81 40.66
CA ASN A 268 -26.44 -16.15 42.06
C ASN A 268 -25.53 -17.21 42.71
N ASP A 269 -24.59 -17.81 41.96
CA ASP A 269 -23.87 -19.02 42.40
C ASP A 269 -22.33 -18.93 42.38
N THR A 270 -21.71 -17.84 41.92
CA THR A 270 -20.23 -17.79 41.74
C THR A 270 -19.55 -16.64 42.49
N PRO A 271 -18.44 -16.88 43.21
CA PRO A 271 -17.64 -15.84 43.88
C PRO A 271 -16.72 -15.10 42.91
N VAL A 272 -17.22 -14.80 41.71
CA VAL A 272 -16.43 -14.29 40.58
C VAL A 272 -17.03 -12.95 40.13
N THR A 273 -16.15 -12.00 39.80
CA THR A 273 -16.56 -10.69 39.31
C THR A 273 -17.04 -10.83 37.87
N GLN A 274 -18.34 -10.63 37.62
CA GLN A 274 -18.89 -10.73 36.26
C GLN A 274 -19.19 -9.36 35.67
N TYR A 275 -18.77 -9.16 34.44
CA TYR A 275 -18.98 -7.91 33.74
C TYR A 275 -19.01 -8.10 32.23
N CYS A 276 -19.72 -7.20 31.57
CA CYS A 276 -19.79 -7.10 30.12
C CYS A 276 -19.16 -5.80 29.67
N VAL A 277 -18.31 -5.88 28.66
CA VAL A 277 -17.65 -4.73 28.04
C VAL A 277 -18.19 -4.57 26.62
N GLY A 278 -18.71 -3.38 26.32
CA GLY A 278 -19.03 -2.97 24.96
C GLY A 278 -17.80 -2.41 24.27
N THR A 279 -17.65 -2.72 22.98
CA THR A 279 -16.50 -2.30 22.19
C THR A 279 -16.90 -1.44 20.99
N SER A 280 -15.97 -0.59 20.56
CA SER A 280 -16.05 0.14 19.29
C SER A 280 -16.10 -0.79 18.06
N THR A 281 -15.67 -2.04 18.20
CA THR A 281 -15.75 -3.07 17.15
C THR A 281 -17.13 -3.74 17.06
N LYS A 282 -18.17 -3.16 17.69
CA LYS A 282 -19.57 -3.63 17.62
C LYS A 282 -19.74 -5.04 18.21
N THR A 283 -18.95 -5.35 19.23
CA THR A 283 -19.00 -6.63 19.98
C THR A 283 -19.21 -6.38 21.46
N LEU A 284 -19.90 -7.32 22.10
CA LEU A 284 -20.09 -7.42 23.54
C LEU A 284 -19.25 -8.58 24.07
N LEU A 285 -18.41 -8.31 25.06
CA LEU A 285 -17.51 -9.28 25.65
C LEU A 285 -17.90 -9.52 27.11
N PHE A 286 -18.18 -10.77 27.47
CA PHE A 286 -18.58 -11.16 28.81
C PHE A 286 -17.38 -11.81 29.51
N TYR A 287 -17.04 -11.29 30.68
CA TYR A 287 -15.88 -11.71 31.46
C TYR A 287 -16.29 -12.22 32.84
N ASN A 288 -15.54 -13.21 33.30
CA ASN A 288 -15.49 -13.72 34.65
C ASN A 288 -14.07 -13.46 35.18
N ASP A 289 -13.91 -12.47 36.06
CA ASP A 289 -12.61 -11.92 36.48
C ASP A 289 -11.72 -11.56 35.28
N THR A 290 -10.72 -12.38 34.94
CA THR A 290 -9.81 -12.17 33.81
C THR A 290 -10.15 -13.04 32.59
N THR A 291 -11.07 -13.99 32.73
CA THR A 291 -11.41 -14.97 31.69
C THR A 291 -12.58 -14.49 30.84
N MET A 292 -12.43 -14.49 29.51
CA MET A 292 -13.54 -14.20 28.60
C MET A 292 -14.41 -15.46 28.48
N VAL A 293 -15.69 -15.35 28.84
CA VAL A 293 -16.66 -16.45 28.83
C VAL A 293 -17.45 -16.45 27.51
N TRP A 294 -17.79 -15.27 27.00
CA TRP A 294 -18.60 -15.15 25.80
C TRP A 294 -18.26 -13.90 25.01
N SER A 295 -18.44 -13.98 23.69
CA SER A 295 -18.34 -12.86 22.76
C SER A 295 -19.55 -12.87 21.84
N ALA A 296 -20.24 -11.74 21.73
CA ALA A 296 -21.40 -11.59 20.87
C ALA A 296 -21.27 -10.38 19.95
N GLN A 297 -21.49 -10.57 18.66
CA GLN A 297 -21.56 -9.50 17.66
C GLN A 297 -22.93 -8.83 17.73
N PHE A 298 -22.94 -7.48 17.81
CA PHE A 298 -24.15 -6.68 17.98
C PHE A 298 -24.46 -5.77 16.77
N GLY A 299 -23.50 -5.58 15.86
CA GLY A 299 -23.70 -4.84 14.59
C GLY A 299 -23.72 -3.30 14.70
N VAL A 300 -23.94 -2.77 15.91
CA VAL A 300 -23.91 -1.33 16.24
C VAL A 300 -23.01 -1.10 17.46
N ILE A 301 -22.52 0.13 17.68
CA ILE A 301 -21.66 0.44 18.82
C ILE A 301 -22.52 0.68 20.07
N PRO A 302 -22.33 -0.11 21.15
CA PRO A 302 -23.05 0.11 22.40
C PRO A 302 -22.52 1.36 23.13
N ILE A 303 -23.41 2.30 23.45
CA ILE A 303 -23.12 3.43 24.34
C ILE A 303 -23.27 3.03 25.79
N GLU A 304 -24.39 2.39 26.14
CA GLU A 304 -24.71 2.00 27.50
C GLU A 304 -25.44 0.65 27.49
N VAL A 305 -25.07 -0.21 28.43
CA VAL A 305 -25.54 -1.60 28.50
C VAL A 305 -26.11 -1.85 29.88
N ARG A 306 -27.32 -2.38 29.95
CA ARG A 306 -28.05 -2.70 31.18
C ARG A 306 -28.62 -4.10 31.12
N ARG A 307 -28.89 -4.69 32.29
CA ARG A 307 -29.57 -5.99 32.41
C ARG A 307 -31.01 -5.77 32.85
N CYS A 308 -31.95 -6.45 32.20
CA CYS A 308 -33.39 -6.38 32.46
C CYS A 308 -34.00 -7.77 32.69
N ASN A 309 -35.08 -7.80 33.48
CA ASN A 309 -35.93 -8.96 33.69
C ASN A 309 -37.38 -8.56 33.43
N PHE A 310 -37.95 -9.04 32.31
CA PHE A 310 -39.32 -8.69 31.92
C PHE A 310 -40.34 -9.73 32.38
N THR A 311 -39.99 -11.02 32.36
CA THR A 311 -40.92 -12.10 32.75
C THR A 311 -40.17 -13.22 33.47
N HIS A 312 -40.90 -14.19 34.04
CA HIS A 312 -40.29 -15.40 34.62
C HIS A 312 -39.42 -16.16 33.62
N ASN A 313 -39.81 -16.18 32.34
CA ASN A 313 -39.10 -16.88 31.27
C ASN A 313 -37.99 -16.01 30.65
N HIS A 314 -38.17 -14.70 30.58
CA HIS A 314 -37.22 -13.76 29.99
C HIS A 314 -36.49 -12.99 31.10
N ARG A 315 -35.49 -13.65 31.69
CA ARG A 315 -34.61 -13.10 32.74
C ARG A 315 -33.21 -12.85 32.18
N GLY A 316 -32.55 -11.82 32.71
CA GLY A 316 -31.18 -11.49 32.35
C GLY A 316 -31.01 -11.05 30.90
N MET A 317 -32.04 -10.45 30.32
CA MET A 317 -31.96 -9.85 29.00
C MET A 317 -31.00 -8.66 29.05
N VAL A 318 -30.23 -8.48 27.99
CA VAL A 318 -29.30 -7.36 27.88
C VAL A 318 -29.98 -6.29 27.04
N THR A 319 -30.11 -5.10 27.61
CA THR A 319 -30.66 -3.93 26.95
C THR A 319 -29.54 -2.96 26.65
N ILE A 320 -29.46 -2.53 25.40
CA ILE A 320 -28.36 -1.77 24.85
C ILE A 320 -28.95 -0.52 24.21
N LEU A 321 -28.35 0.62 24.52
CA LEU A 321 -28.56 1.87 23.80
C LEU A 321 -27.38 2.08 22.85
N SER A 322 -27.67 2.18 21.55
CA SER A 322 -26.67 2.31 20.51
C SER A 322 -26.37 3.78 20.16
N ASP A 323 -25.24 4.02 19.50
CA ASP A 323 -24.88 5.33 18.94
C ASP A 323 -25.85 5.86 17.88
N ASP A 324 -26.42 4.96 17.09
CA ASP A 324 -27.51 5.26 16.14
C ASP A 324 -28.86 5.57 16.82
N CYS A 325 -28.88 5.79 18.14
CA CYS A 325 -30.09 6.10 18.92
C CYS A 325 -31.14 4.97 18.90
N ARG A 326 -30.71 3.72 18.71
CA ARG A 326 -31.56 2.53 18.76
C ARG A 326 -31.47 1.90 20.14
N LEU A 327 -32.63 1.72 20.77
CA LEU A 327 -32.80 0.92 21.96
C LEU A 327 -33.06 -0.52 21.52
N THR A 328 -32.28 -1.48 22.01
CA THR A 328 -32.52 -2.91 21.73
C THR A 328 -32.44 -3.70 23.03
N SER A 329 -33.36 -4.64 23.22
CA SER A 329 -33.27 -5.65 24.28
C SER A 329 -33.23 -7.03 23.64
N GLY A 330 -32.35 -7.89 24.13
CA GLY A 330 -32.09 -9.17 23.48
C GLY A 330 -31.36 -10.18 24.35
N TYR A 331 -31.04 -11.30 23.73
CA TYR A 331 -30.33 -12.42 24.35
C TYR A 331 -29.18 -12.89 23.46
N LEU A 332 -28.34 -13.77 24.00
CA LEU A 332 -27.15 -14.27 23.32
C LEU A 332 -27.49 -15.49 22.47
N GLY A 333 -27.14 -15.47 21.19
CA GLY A 333 -27.35 -16.61 20.28
C GLY A 333 -26.36 -17.74 20.55
N THR A 334 -26.89 -18.93 20.84
CA THR A 334 -26.11 -20.12 21.27
C THR A 334 -26.12 -21.25 20.24
N GLU A 335 -26.85 -21.10 19.13
CA GLU A 335 -27.01 -22.17 18.13
C GLU A 335 -25.88 -22.16 17.08
N PRO A 336 -24.96 -23.16 17.07
CA PRO A 336 -23.92 -23.27 16.06
C PRO A 336 -24.53 -23.43 14.67
N SER A 337 -24.08 -22.60 13.72
CA SER A 337 -24.38 -22.82 12.31
C SER A 337 -23.54 -23.97 11.79
N ILE A 338 -24.16 -25.10 11.47
CA ILE A 338 -23.53 -26.10 10.61
C ILE A 338 -23.48 -25.47 9.22
N PHE A 339 -22.27 -25.18 8.72
CA PHE A 339 -22.10 -24.70 7.34
C PHE A 339 -22.58 -25.82 6.39
N ARG A 340 -23.84 -25.73 5.98
CA ARG A 340 -24.34 -26.43 4.81
C ARG A 340 -24.31 -25.39 3.70
N MET A 341 -23.64 -25.71 2.59
CA MET A 341 -23.91 -24.96 1.37
C MET A 341 -25.43 -24.90 1.24
N PRO A 342 -26.03 -23.70 1.08
CA PRO A 342 -27.43 -23.63 0.73
C PRO A 342 -27.58 -24.56 -0.46
N VAL A 343 -28.45 -25.56 -0.36
CA VAL A 343 -28.80 -26.35 -1.53
C VAL A 343 -29.54 -25.34 -2.40
N THR A 344 -28.79 -24.62 -3.23
CA THR A 344 -29.32 -23.58 -4.10
C THR A 344 -30.21 -24.29 -5.10
N GLU A 345 -31.48 -24.42 -4.75
CA GLU A 345 -32.51 -24.48 -5.75
C GLU A 345 -32.39 -23.18 -6.56
N THR A 346 -31.89 -23.33 -7.79
CA THR A 346 -32.01 -22.38 -8.90
C THR A 346 -31.13 -21.11 -8.88
N ARG A 347 -29.79 -21.26 -8.87
CA ARG A 347 -29.02 -20.45 -9.83
C ARG A 347 -29.09 -21.19 -11.17
N PHE A 348 -30.01 -20.79 -12.04
CA PHE A 348 -30.03 -21.25 -13.43
C PHE A 348 -28.70 -20.87 -14.08
N ILE A 349 -27.77 -21.82 -14.12
CA ILE A 349 -26.58 -21.71 -14.96
C ILE A 349 -27.05 -22.20 -16.33
N ASP A 350 -27.09 -21.30 -17.30
CA ASP A 350 -27.39 -21.65 -18.68
C ASP A 350 -26.19 -22.41 -19.27
N PHE A 351 -26.29 -23.74 -19.28
CA PHE A 351 -25.25 -24.62 -19.79
C PHE A 351 -25.11 -24.53 -21.32
N GLU A 352 -26.15 -24.09 -22.04
CA GLU A 352 -26.12 -23.98 -23.49
C GLU A 352 -25.31 -22.76 -23.91
N ALA A 353 -25.59 -21.59 -23.32
CA ALA A 353 -24.82 -20.38 -23.56
C ALA A 353 -23.31 -20.56 -23.27
N ARG A 354 -22.99 -21.24 -22.16
CA ARG A 354 -21.59 -21.50 -21.78
C ARG A 354 -20.89 -22.49 -22.71
N ARG A 355 -21.61 -23.47 -23.25
CA ARG A 355 -21.07 -24.44 -24.21
C ARG A 355 -20.79 -23.78 -25.56
N GLU A 356 -21.68 -22.92 -26.04
CA GLU A 356 -21.45 -22.14 -27.26
C GLU A 356 -20.24 -21.21 -27.13
N GLU A 357 -20.07 -20.57 -25.97
CA GLU A 357 -18.90 -19.73 -25.68
C GLU A 357 -17.59 -20.54 -25.69
N ILE A 358 -17.57 -21.72 -25.07
CA ILE A 358 -16.41 -22.63 -25.07
C ILE A 358 -16.08 -23.11 -26.48
N GLU A 359 -17.08 -23.47 -27.28
CA GLU A 359 -16.88 -23.92 -28.66
C GLU A 359 -16.29 -22.81 -29.54
N ASN A 360 -16.72 -21.56 -29.33
CA ASN A 360 -16.16 -20.39 -30.00
C ASN A 360 -14.70 -20.14 -29.59
N PHE A 361 -14.35 -20.28 -28.31
CA PHE A 361 -12.96 -20.18 -27.87
C PHE A 361 -12.09 -21.30 -28.43
N GLU A 362 -12.55 -22.55 -28.45
CA GLU A 362 -11.82 -23.66 -29.04
C GLU A 362 -11.55 -23.46 -30.54
N LYS A 363 -12.54 -22.95 -31.29
CA LYS A 363 -12.37 -22.61 -32.71
C LYS A 363 -11.30 -21.52 -32.89
N THR A 364 -11.31 -20.49 -32.04
CA THR A 364 -10.33 -19.40 -32.08
C THR A 364 -8.91 -19.91 -31.81
N ILE A 365 -8.74 -20.78 -30.79
CA ILE A 365 -7.44 -21.38 -30.44
C ILE A 365 -6.93 -22.30 -31.57
N LYS A 366 -7.81 -23.14 -32.14
CA LYS A 366 -7.45 -24.04 -33.25
C LYS A 366 -7.06 -23.29 -34.54
N ASN A 367 -7.69 -22.14 -34.80
CA ASN A 367 -7.34 -21.29 -35.94
C ASN A 367 -5.99 -20.58 -35.72
N ALA A 368 -5.75 -20.02 -34.53
CA ALA A 368 -4.46 -19.40 -34.18
C ALA A 368 -3.27 -20.37 -34.30
N SER A 369 -3.47 -21.66 -34.01
CA SER A 369 -2.44 -22.70 -34.19
C SER A 369 -2.13 -23.02 -35.65
N LYS A 370 -3.07 -22.84 -36.58
CA LYS A 370 -2.91 -23.16 -38.01
C LYS A 370 -2.37 -21.98 -38.84
N ASP A 371 -2.66 -20.75 -38.42
CA ASP A 371 -2.28 -19.52 -39.13
C ASP A 371 -0.84 -19.05 -38.85
N SER A 372 -0.05 -19.80 -38.07
CA SER A 372 1.37 -19.52 -37.82
C SER A 372 2.24 -19.47 -39.10
N SER A 373 1.74 -19.99 -40.23
CA SER A 373 2.42 -19.95 -41.53
C SER A 373 2.05 -18.75 -42.43
N ASN A 374 0.99 -17.97 -42.11
CA ASN A 374 0.42 -16.92 -42.97
C ASN A 374 0.18 -15.59 -42.23
N PHE A 375 1.14 -15.13 -41.43
CA PHE A 375 1.03 -13.89 -40.62
C PHE A 375 1.01 -12.55 -41.40
N THR A 376 0.86 -12.59 -42.73
CA THR A 376 1.00 -11.40 -43.61
C THR A 376 -0.31 -10.82 -44.13
N SER A 377 -1.47 -11.43 -43.86
CA SER A 377 -2.70 -11.10 -44.61
C SER A 377 -3.84 -10.41 -43.84
N SER A 378 -3.68 -10.10 -42.55
CA SER A 378 -4.71 -9.36 -41.80
C SER A 378 -4.11 -8.55 -40.65
N ARG A 379 -3.18 -7.64 -40.95
CA ARG A 379 -2.81 -6.62 -39.96
C ARG A 379 -3.89 -5.53 -39.99
N GLU A 380 -4.63 -5.37 -38.89
CA GLU A 380 -5.61 -4.28 -38.75
C GLU A 380 -4.93 -2.90 -38.62
N LEU A 381 -3.63 -2.90 -38.33
CA LEU A 381 -2.78 -1.72 -38.24
C LEU A 381 -1.86 -1.60 -39.48
N GLU A 382 -2.19 -0.69 -40.39
CA GLU A 382 -1.29 -0.25 -41.47
C GLU A 382 -0.65 1.09 -41.11
N VAL A 383 0.68 1.12 -41.04
CA VAL A 383 1.44 2.36 -40.84
C VAL A 383 2.31 2.58 -42.07
N LYS A 384 2.15 3.71 -42.75
CA LYS A 384 3.00 4.13 -43.87
C LYS A 384 3.87 5.29 -43.41
N ILE A 385 5.15 5.25 -43.81
CA ILE A 385 6.16 6.22 -43.41
C ILE A 385 6.76 6.85 -44.68
N GLN A 386 6.82 8.17 -44.71
CA GLN A 386 7.48 8.93 -45.76
C GLN A 386 8.47 9.91 -45.13
N VAL A 387 9.75 9.80 -45.48
CA VAL A 387 10.81 10.71 -44.98
C VAL A 387 11.08 11.78 -46.03
N VAL A 388 11.02 13.06 -45.63
CA VAL A 388 11.26 14.23 -46.49
C VAL A 388 12.31 15.13 -45.83
N LEU A 389 13.31 15.60 -46.59
CA LEU A 389 14.28 16.60 -46.13
C LEU A 389 13.67 18.00 -46.25
N ASP A 390 13.82 18.81 -45.21
CA ASP A 390 13.22 20.16 -45.19
C ASP A 390 14.08 21.14 -45.98
N VAL A 391 13.42 21.98 -46.80
CA VAL A 391 14.09 23.05 -47.57
C VAL A 391 14.57 24.18 -46.67
N ASN A 392 13.83 24.44 -45.58
CA ASN A 392 14.19 25.40 -44.53
C ASN A 392 14.34 24.63 -43.21
N SER A 393 15.55 24.62 -42.64
CA SER A 393 15.83 23.89 -41.39
C SER A 393 15.00 24.44 -40.23
N VAL A 394 14.32 23.55 -39.51
CA VAL A 394 13.56 23.85 -38.27
C VAL A 394 14.40 23.53 -37.02
N ALA A 395 15.67 23.14 -37.23
CA ALA A 395 16.56 22.69 -36.16
C ALA A 395 16.94 23.84 -35.20
N VAL A 396 16.87 23.57 -33.90
CA VAL A 396 17.21 24.51 -32.83
C VAL A 396 18.50 24.03 -32.15
N ASP A 397 19.44 24.94 -31.89
CA ASP A 397 20.71 24.65 -31.20
C ASP A 397 21.56 23.53 -31.86
N THR A 398 21.56 23.48 -33.18
CA THR A 398 22.35 22.50 -33.97
C THR A 398 23.67 23.06 -34.49
N PHE A 399 24.55 22.16 -34.96
CA PHE A 399 25.80 22.52 -35.61
C PHE A 399 25.57 23.38 -36.88
N GLU A 400 26.48 24.30 -37.18
CA GLU A 400 26.38 25.17 -38.37
C GLU A 400 26.26 24.33 -39.66
N GLY A 401 25.18 24.54 -40.41
CA GLY A 401 24.91 23.83 -41.66
C GLY A 401 24.09 22.53 -41.54
N ALA A 402 23.67 22.13 -40.33
CA ALA A 402 22.78 20.98 -40.14
C ALA A 402 21.34 21.28 -40.61
N THR A 403 20.77 20.36 -41.39
CA THR A 403 19.37 20.42 -41.84
C THR A 403 18.45 19.62 -40.91
N SER A 404 17.13 19.82 -41.01
CA SER A 404 16.13 18.95 -40.39
C SER A 404 15.47 18.03 -41.43
N ALA A 405 15.01 16.86 -40.99
CA ALA A 405 14.19 15.97 -41.80
C ALA A 405 12.84 15.74 -41.13
N THR A 406 11.77 15.90 -41.90
CA THR A 406 10.41 15.64 -41.47
C THR A 406 9.98 14.23 -41.90
N ILE A 407 9.63 13.40 -40.93
CA ILE A 407 9.07 12.06 -41.15
C ILE A 407 7.56 12.15 -41.05
N ASN A 408 6.88 12.00 -42.18
CA ASN A 408 5.42 11.92 -42.25
C ASN A 408 4.99 10.47 -41.98
N VAL A 409 4.37 10.27 -40.83
CA VAL A 409 3.76 9.01 -40.43
C VAL A 409 2.26 9.10 -40.66
N SER A 410 1.73 8.15 -41.43
CA SER A 410 0.28 7.96 -41.58
C SER A 410 -0.12 6.60 -41.02
N VAL A 411 -1.11 6.60 -40.13
CA VAL A 411 -1.58 5.39 -39.43
C VAL A 411 -3.04 5.16 -39.75
N GLN A 412 -3.34 3.97 -40.28
CA GLN A 412 -4.69 3.46 -40.49
C GLN A 412 -4.91 2.30 -39.53
N SER A 413 -5.81 2.51 -38.56
CA SER A 413 -6.20 1.49 -37.58
C SER A 413 -7.67 1.65 -37.18
N PRO A 414 -8.40 0.54 -36.97
CA PRO A 414 -9.74 0.57 -36.39
C PRO A 414 -9.74 0.77 -34.87
N ALA A 415 -8.58 0.69 -34.20
CA ALA A 415 -8.48 0.79 -32.74
C ALA A 415 -8.74 2.22 -32.22
N PRO A 416 -9.32 2.37 -31.00
CA PRO A 416 -9.67 3.68 -30.48
C PRO A 416 -8.48 4.53 -30.07
N ARG A 417 -7.37 3.89 -29.69
CA ARG A 417 -6.12 4.55 -29.34
C ARG A 417 -4.92 3.76 -29.85
N VAL A 418 -4.00 4.47 -30.50
CA VAL A 418 -2.71 3.97 -30.95
C VAL A 418 -1.60 4.83 -30.35
N ASP A 419 -0.72 4.22 -29.58
CA ASP A 419 0.46 4.86 -29.01
C ASP A 419 1.66 4.56 -29.93
N LEU A 420 2.35 5.62 -30.35
CA LEU A 420 3.50 5.57 -31.24
C LEU A 420 4.73 6.04 -30.48
N VAL A 421 5.79 5.25 -30.52
CA VAL A 421 7.08 5.55 -29.91
C VAL A 421 8.14 5.54 -31.01
N PHE A 422 8.81 6.67 -31.18
CA PHE A 422 9.91 6.83 -32.12
C PHE A 422 11.23 6.70 -31.37
N HIS A 423 12.13 5.84 -31.88
CA HIS A 423 13.46 5.66 -31.32
C HIS A 423 14.52 5.84 -32.41
N SER A 424 15.40 6.82 -32.23
CA SER A 424 16.54 7.12 -33.11
C SER A 424 17.68 7.70 -32.29
N GLU A 425 18.91 7.64 -32.82
CA GLU A 425 20.07 8.38 -32.28
C GLU A 425 19.98 9.89 -32.56
N CYS A 426 19.15 10.31 -33.52
CA CYS A 426 18.84 11.73 -33.75
C CYS A 426 17.83 12.25 -32.73
N TYR A 427 17.94 13.53 -32.39
CA TYR A 427 16.90 14.19 -31.62
C TYR A 427 15.62 14.29 -32.45
N SER A 428 14.50 13.95 -31.83
CA SER A 428 13.20 13.86 -32.48
C SER A 428 12.16 14.60 -31.66
N GLU A 429 11.27 15.33 -32.32
CA GLU A 429 10.16 16.00 -31.65
C GLU A 429 8.88 15.80 -32.48
N PRO A 430 7.82 15.18 -31.92
CA PRO A 430 7.74 14.49 -30.62
C PRO A 430 8.32 13.05 -30.63
N ASP A 431 8.91 12.61 -29.50
CA ASP A 431 9.42 11.22 -29.31
C ASP A 431 8.32 10.17 -29.10
N ASN A 432 7.22 10.58 -28.48
CA ASN A 432 6.05 9.75 -28.24
C ASN A 432 4.75 10.52 -28.46
N PHE A 433 3.73 9.86 -28.99
CA PHE A 433 2.42 10.47 -29.15
C PHE A 433 1.32 9.44 -29.27
N THR A 434 0.10 9.88 -28.97
CA THR A 434 -1.09 9.03 -28.94
C THR A 434 -2.10 9.54 -29.95
N VAL A 435 -2.54 8.67 -30.86
CA VAL A 435 -3.58 8.96 -31.85
C VAL A 435 -4.89 8.37 -31.37
N THR A 436 -5.97 9.15 -31.39
CA THR A 436 -7.33 8.69 -31.05
C THR A 436 -8.22 8.68 -32.29
N THR A 437 -8.80 7.51 -32.60
CA THR A 437 -9.74 7.16 -33.70
C THR A 437 -9.71 7.95 -35.03
N GLY A 438 -9.60 7.21 -36.15
CA GLY A 438 -9.79 7.70 -37.52
C GLY A 438 -8.44 7.81 -38.23
N GLY A 439 -8.30 7.15 -39.39
CA GLY A 439 -7.05 7.14 -40.15
C GLY A 439 -6.44 8.54 -40.23
N PHE A 440 -5.22 8.67 -39.71
CA PHE A 440 -4.57 9.97 -39.61
C PHE A 440 -3.52 10.04 -40.72
N GLU A 441 -3.73 10.94 -41.68
CA GLU A 441 -2.76 11.24 -42.72
C GLU A 441 -1.89 12.41 -42.26
N GLY A 442 -0.60 12.15 -42.05
CA GLY A 442 0.42 13.21 -42.02
C GLY A 442 0.71 13.80 -40.64
N MET A 443 1.15 12.97 -39.69
CA MET A 443 1.91 13.50 -38.56
C MET A 443 3.39 13.63 -38.95
N SER A 444 3.93 14.83 -38.82
CA SER A 444 5.32 15.16 -39.07
C SER A 444 6.14 15.04 -37.78
N ILE A 445 7.04 14.07 -37.70
CA ILE A 445 8.10 14.02 -36.68
C ILE A 445 9.31 14.74 -37.27
N THR A 446 9.77 15.82 -36.63
CA THR A 446 10.99 16.50 -37.06
C THR A 446 12.19 15.86 -36.38
N THR A 447 13.19 15.49 -37.17
CA THR A 447 14.42 14.83 -36.71
C THR A 447 15.65 15.62 -37.14
N PHE A 448 16.59 15.83 -36.23
CA PHE A 448 17.85 16.53 -36.50
C PHE A 448 18.98 16.12 -35.54
N VAL A 449 20.22 16.51 -35.87
CA VAL A 449 21.41 16.20 -35.06
C VAL A 449 21.56 17.26 -33.96
N TYR A 450 21.48 16.86 -32.70
CA TYR A 450 21.57 17.75 -31.54
C TYR A 450 22.67 17.29 -30.56
N GLY A 451 23.62 18.19 -30.27
CA GLY A 451 24.64 18.02 -29.23
C GLY A 451 25.73 16.97 -29.48
N GLN A 452 25.38 15.81 -30.03
CA GLN A 452 26.27 14.66 -30.24
C GLN A 452 26.22 14.15 -31.70
N PRO A 453 27.32 13.59 -32.21
CA PRO A 453 27.37 13.03 -33.56
C PRO A 453 26.61 11.70 -33.64
N VAL A 454 25.92 11.46 -34.75
CA VAL A 454 25.09 10.26 -34.95
C VAL A 454 25.87 9.20 -35.74
N ALA A 455 25.86 7.95 -35.27
CA ALA A 455 26.65 6.87 -35.86
C ALA A 455 25.78 5.79 -36.54
N ASP A 456 24.49 5.69 -36.22
CA ASP A 456 23.50 4.86 -36.90
C ASP A 456 22.38 5.72 -37.53
N SER A 457 22.08 5.45 -38.80
CA SER A 457 20.99 6.13 -39.53
C SER A 457 19.61 5.48 -39.31
N ARG A 458 19.56 4.32 -38.62
CA ARG A 458 18.33 3.58 -38.38
C ARG A 458 17.45 4.25 -37.33
N PHE A 459 16.13 4.16 -37.54
CA PHE A 459 15.11 4.49 -36.55
C PHE A 459 14.08 3.36 -36.45
N ILE A 460 13.46 3.25 -35.29
CA ILE A 460 12.38 2.33 -35.00
C ILE A 460 11.13 3.14 -34.68
N LEU A 461 10.01 2.77 -35.28
CA LEU A 461 8.70 3.21 -34.87
C LEU A 461 7.93 2.00 -34.31
N THR A 462 7.62 2.06 -33.03
CA THR A 462 6.79 1.05 -32.35
C THR A 462 5.37 1.61 -32.23
N ALA A 463 4.41 0.92 -32.84
CA ALA A 463 3.00 1.27 -32.78
C ALA A 463 2.26 0.24 -31.93
N SER A 464 1.71 0.63 -30.79
CA SER A 464 0.91 -0.22 -29.91
C SER A 464 -0.54 0.27 -29.85
N THR A 465 -1.47 -0.65 -30.02
CA THR A 465 -2.91 -0.35 -29.98
C THR A 465 -3.49 -0.66 -28.60
N SER A 466 -4.59 0.01 -28.22
CA SER A 466 -5.33 -0.31 -27.00
C SER A 466 -5.94 -1.71 -26.98
N THR A 467 -6.03 -2.36 -28.15
CA THR A 467 -6.50 -3.74 -28.31
C THR A 467 -5.38 -4.77 -28.12
N GLY A 468 -4.14 -4.34 -27.90
CA GLY A 468 -2.99 -5.20 -27.61
C GLY A 468 -2.17 -5.62 -28.82
N GLU A 469 -2.49 -5.15 -30.03
CA GLU A 469 -1.63 -5.36 -31.21
C GLU A 469 -0.44 -4.39 -31.20
N SER A 470 0.75 -4.89 -31.49
CA SER A 470 1.97 -4.09 -31.65
C SER A 470 2.63 -4.34 -33.00
N SER A 471 2.97 -3.28 -33.73
CA SER A 471 3.77 -3.35 -34.96
C SER A 471 5.08 -2.59 -34.77
N LEU A 472 6.18 -3.24 -35.20
CA LEU A 472 7.52 -2.66 -35.24
C LEU A 472 7.85 -2.30 -36.69
N ILE A 473 8.27 -1.06 -36.93
CA ILE A 473 8.67 -0.61 -38.26
C ILE A 473 10.03 0.02 -38.18
N GLU A 474 10.95 -0.50 -38.99
CA GLU A 474 12.30 0.01 -39.11
C GLU A 474 12.42 0.91 -40.34
N GLY A 475 12.99 2.09 -40.16
CA GLY A 475 13.30 3.03 -41.24
C GLY A 475 14.71 3.59 -41.10
N ARG A 476 15.11 4.43 -42.06
CA ARG A 476 16.44 5.07 -42.05
C ARG A 476 16.37 6.53 -42.48
N LEU A 477 17.24 7.34 -41.87
CA LEU A 477 17.39 8.76 -42.16
C LEU A 477 18.37 9.00 -43.33
N PRO A 478 18.18 10.06 -44.14
CA PRO A 478 19.08 10.39 -45.23
C PRO A 478 20.48 10.80 -44.75
N LEU A 479 21.53 10.41 -45.47
CA LEU A 479 22.92 10.68 -45.08
C LEU A 479 23.25 12.18 -45.03
N LYS A 480 22.60 12.99 -45.88
CA LYS A 480 22.73 14.47 -45.89
C LYS A 480 22.29 15.15 -44.59
N LEU A 481 21.43 14.49 -43.79
CA LEU A 481 21.05 14.98 -42.47
C LEU A 481 22.20 14.84 -41.46
N LEU A 482 23.05 13.83 -41.66
CA LEU A 482 24.03 13.36 -40.67
C LEU A 482 25.44 13.86 -40.97
N CYS A 483 25.77 14.12 -42.24
CA CYS A 483 27.11 14.50 -42.67
C CYS A 483 27.10 15.66 -43.69
N PHE A 484 28.20 16.41 -43.72
CA PHE A 484 28.51 17.38 -44.76
C PHE A 484 29.77 16.98 -45.55
N GLU A 485 29.92 17.55 -46.74
CA GLU A 485 31.01 17.23 -47.65
C GLU A 485 32.31 17.97 -47.29
N VAL A 486 33.43 17.22 -47.27
CA VAL A 486 34.78 17.73 -47.00
C VAL A 486 35.77 17.06 -47.97
N GLY A 487 36.95 17.65 -48.16
CA GLY A 487 38.02 17.06 -48.97
C GLY A 487 38.43 15.67 -48.48
N ALA A 488 38.47 14.69 -49.40
CA ALA A 488 38.82 13.30 -49.07
C ALA A 488 40.30 13.17 -48.63
N LEU A 489 40.52 12.48 -47.51
CA LEU A 489 41.84 12.11 -47.01
C LEU A 489 42.45 11.01 -47.88
N ARG A 490 43.69 11.19 -48.36
CA ARG A 490 44.37 10.22 -49.23
C ARG A 490 44.91 9.00 -48.46
N ALA A 491 45.25 9.16 -47.18
CA ALA A 491 45.71 8.09 -46.32
C ALA A 491 45.05 8.23 -44.94
N ALA A 492 44.55 7.13 -44.40
CA ALA A 492 43.95 7.05 -43.07
C ALA A 492 44.35 5.72 -42.40
N GLN A 493 44.16 5.62 -41.08
CA GLN A 493 44.55 4.44 -40.28
C GLN A 493 43.70 3.20 -40.59
N HIS A 494 42.38 3.34 -40.64
CA HIS A 494 41.46 2.23 -40.86
C HIS A 494 40.96 2.21 -42.30
N LYS A 495 41.04 1.05 -42.96
CA LYS A 495 40.68 0.88 -44.38
C LYS A 495 39.81 -0.36 -44.58
N LEU A 496 38.64 -0.16 -45.16
CA LEU A 496 37.72 -1.19 -45.62
C LEU A 496 37.72 -1.19 -47.16
N SER A 497 37.76 -2.35 -47.79
CA SER A 497 37.74 -2.45 -49.25
C SER A 497 36.65 -3.44 -49.66
N LEU A 498 35.66 -2.95 -50.39
CA LEU A 498 34.49 -3.69 -50.85
C LEU A 498 34.64 -3.98 -52.34
N ASP A 499 34.68 -5.26 -52.68
CA ASP A 499 34.86 -5.75 -54.05
C ASP A 499 33.49 -6.20 -54.61
N THR A 500 33.13 -5.69 -55.80
CA THR A 500 31.94 -6.06 -56.58
C THR A 500 32.32 -6.91 -57.79
N GLN A 501 31.53 -7.95 -58.07
CA GLN A 501 31.69 -8.77 -59.29
C GLN A 501 31.18 -8.08 -60.57
N SER A 502 30.39 -7.01 -60.43
CA SER A 502 29.85 -6.17 -61.50
C SER A 502 30.75 -4.95 -61.78
N ALA A 503 30.53 -4.27 -62.92
CA ALA A 503 31.21 -3.02 -63.23
C ALA A 503 30.95 -1.97 -62.14
N GLY A 504 32.02 -1.31 -61.67
CA GLY A 504 31.94 -0.31 -60.59
C GLY A 504 31.14 0.91 -61.01
N LEU A 505 30.33 1.44 -60.09
CA LEU A 505 29.54 2.64 -60.24
C LEU A 505 30.38 3.87 -59.80
N GLU A 506 30.12 5.00 -60.42
CA GLU A 506 30.75 6.26 -60.04
C GLU A 506 30.15 6.79 -58.72
N ILE A 507 30.97 7.46 -57.91
CA ILE A 507 30.51 8.00 -56.62
C ILE A 507 29.46 9.09 -56.83
N ARG A 508 29.64 9.92 -57.86
CA ARG A 508 28.70 10.98 -58.23
C ARG A 508 27.30 10.44 -58.54
N ASP A 509 27.24 9.27 -59.18
CA ASP A 509 25.97 8.61 -59.46
C ASP A 509 25.32 8.04 -58.20
N LEU A 510 26.13 7.58 -57.24
CA LEU A 510 25.66 7.04 -55.97
C LEU A 510 25.20 8.16 -55.02
N TYR A 511 25.86 9.31 -55.03
CA TYR A 511 25.67 10.42 -54.10
C TYR A 511 25.38 11.74 -54.82
N PRO A 512 24.24 11.88 -55.52
CA PRO A 512 23.90 13.09 -56.25
C PRO A 512 23.58 14.30 -55.33
N GLU A 513 23.37 14.04 -54.03
CA GLU A 513 23.01 15.04 -53.02
C GLU A 513 24.18 15.84 -52.43
N PHE A 514 25.42 15.39 -52.69
CA PHE A 514 26.69 16.04 -52.35
C PHE A 514 27.33 16.56 -53.65
N GLU A 515 27.68 17.85 -53.70
CA GLU A 515 28.14 18.53 -54.91
C GLU A 515 29.64 18.27 -55.18
N THR A 516 29.98 17.00 -55.41
CA THR A 516 31.38 16.56 -55.48
C THR A 516 32.08 17.02 -56.76
N GLU A 517 33.21 17.72 -56.63
CA GLU A 517 34.06 18.15 -57.76
C GLU A 517 34.77 16.96 -58.45
N SER A 518 34.97 15.85 -57.72
CA SER A 518 35.73 14.67 -58.16
C SER A 518 34.82 13.49 -58.49
N GLN A 519 34.97 12.88 -59.68
CA GLN A 519 34.15 11.74 -60.12
C GLN A 519 34.39 10.44 -59.32
N SER A 520 35.53 10.32 -58.62
CA SER A 520 36.00 9.06 -58.02
C SER A 520 36.35 9.11 -56.53
N SER A 521 36.19 10.25 -55.85
CA SER A 521 36.43 10.38 -54.40
C SER A 521 35.43 11.31 -53.72
N LEU A 522 34.98 10.96 -52.52
CA LEU A 522 34.10 11.76 -51.68
C LEU A 522 34.59 11.72 -50.22
N GLY A 523 34.63 12.86 -49.53
CA GLY A 523 34.89 12.92 -48.10
C GLY A 523 33.64 13.40 -47.36
N LEU A 524 33.27 12.70 -46.30
CA LEU A 524 32.12 13.01 -45.47
C LEU A 524 32.56 13.22 -44.03
N GLN A 525 32.15 14.33 -43.44
CA GLN A 525 32.35 14.63 -42.02
C GLN A 525 31.00 14.65 -41.31
N PRO A 526 30.77 13.78 -40.31
CA PRO A 526 29.57 13.83 -39.47
C PRO A 526 29.51 15.14 -38.67
N PHE A 527 28.30 15.69 -38.51
CA PHE A 527 28.11 16.88 -37.68
C PHE A 527 28.53 16.62 -36.22
N GLY A 528 29.32 17.53 -35.63
CA GLY A 528 29.80 17.39 -34.25
C GLY A 528 31.00 16.47 -34.06
N SER A 529 31.62 15.97 -35.14
CA SER A 529 32.86 15.19 -35.09
C SER A 529 33.98 15.84 -35.91
N GLU A 530 35.23 15.62 -35.51
CA GLU A 530 36.42 15.98 -36.30
C GLU A 530 36.85 14.86 -37.27
N ALA A 531 36.21 13.68 -37.21
CA ALA A 531 36.57 12.53 -38.03
C ALA A 531 36.03 12.66 -39.46
N VAL A 532 36.89 12.45 -40.46
CA VAL A 532 36.53 12.47 -41.88
C VAL A 532 36.55 11.05 -42.45
N VAL A 533 35.42 10.62 -43.00
CA VAL A 533 35.27 9.33 -43.70
C VAL A 533 35.40 9.56 -45.21
N SER A 534 36.44 8.97 -45.81
CA SER A 534 36.75 9.11 -47.23
C SER A 534 36.38 7.87 -48.03
N LEU A 535 35.67 8.06 -49.14
CA LEU A 535 35.19 7.05 -50.07
C LEU A 535 35.93 7.17 -51.40
N PHE A 536 36.45 6.06 -51.92
CA PHE A 536 37.12 5.99 -53.22
C PHE A 536 36.48 4.90 -54.07
N SER A 537 36.19 5.20 -55.35
CA SER A 537 35.67 4.23 -56.31
C SER A 537 36.71 3.92 -57.39
N GLY A 538 37.01 2.64 -57.55
CA GLY A 538 37.82 2.09 -58.63
C GLY A 538 36.93 1.49 -59.71
N VAL A 539 36.39 2.32 -60.61
CA VAL A 539 35.45 1.93 -61.69
C VAL A 539 35.97 0.75 -62.54
N LYS A 540 37.27 0.73 -62.86
CA LYS A 540 37.91 -0.33 -63.66
C LYS A 540 38.02 -1.68 -62.96
N ASN A 541 38.06 -1.69 -61.62
CA ASN A 541 38.34 -2.88 -60.83
C ASN A 541 37.11 -3.33 -60.01
N GLY A 542 35.99 -2.60 -60.09
CA GLY A 542 34.80 -2.89 -59.28
C GLY A 542 35.11 -2.86 -57.78
N ARG A 543 35.93 -1.91 -57.31
CA ARG A 543 36.38 -1.86 -55.91
C ARG A 543 36.11 -0.52 -55.28
N TYR A 544 35.42 -0.52 -54.15
CA TYR A 544 35.17 0.66 -53.33
C TYR A 544 36.05 0.59 -52.08
N ARG A 545 36.74 1.68 -51.74
CA ARG A 545 37.55 1.76 -50.52
C ARG A 545 37.00 2.85 -49.62
N ILE A 546 36.76 2.51 -48.36
CA ILE A 546 36.35 3.43 -47.30
C ILE A 546 37.52 3.53 -46.32
N GLN A 547 37.92 4.75 -45.97
CA GLN A 547 38.99 4.98 -45.01
C GLN A 547 38.70 6.17 -44.08
N SER A 548 39.10 6.02 -42.83
CA SER A 548 38.94 7.02 -41.76
C SER A 548 40.04 6.85 -40.72
N ASP A 549 40.32 7.91 -39.97
CA ASP A 549 41.21 7.86 -38.81
C ASP A 549 40.50 7.35 -37.55
N SER A 550 39.17 7.42 -37.50
CA SER A 550 38.34 6.80 -36.44
C SER A 550 37.46 5.67 -36.98
N THR A 551 37.17 4.69 -36.13
CA THR A 551 36.24 3.58 -36.40
C THR A 551 34.77 3.93 -36.25
N ASP A 552 34.46 5.01 -35.53
CA ASP A 552 33.11 5.31 -35.01
C ASP A 552 32.06 5.48 -36.14
N PHE A 553 32.44 6.13 -37.23
CA PHE A 553 31.52 6.48 -38.34
C PHE A 553 31.68 5.61 -39.59
N LEU A 554 32.53 4.57 -39.54
CA LEU A 554 32.73 3.67 -40.68
C LEU A 554 31.45 2.93 -41.04
N TYR A 555 30.69 2.50 -40.04
CA TYR A 555 29.42 1.79 -40.24
C TYR A 555 28.40 2.61 -41.03
N LEU A 556 28.22 3.88 -40.64
CA LEU A 556 27.24 4.79 -41.23
C LEU A 556 27.37 4.87 -42.77
N VAL A 557 28.60 5.15 -43.23
CA VAL A 557 28.90 5.29 -44.66
C VAL A 557 28.92 3.93 -45.36
N PHE A 558 29.37 2.87 -44.68
CA PHE A 558 29.44 1.52 -45.23
C PHE A 558 28.06 0.90 -45.49
N ASP A 559 27.13 1.00 -44.53
CA ASP A 559 25.75 0.50 -44.67
C ASP A 559 25.00 1.24 -45.78
N ASP A 560 25.18 2.56 -45.87
CA ASP A 560 24.58 3.37 -46.94
C ASP A 560 25.14 3.01 -48.33
N LEU A 561 26.47 2.85 -48.46
CA LEU A 561 27.12 2.44 -49.71
C LEU A 561 26.58 1.08 -50.20
N VAL A 562 26.56 0.07 -49.32
CA VAL A 562 26.06 -1.28 -49.64
C VAL A 562 24.61 -1.22 -50.13
N ARG A 563 23.75 -0.41 -49.48
CA ARG A 563 22.35 -0.25 -49.87
C ARG A 563 22.19 0.41 -51.23
N ARG A 564 22.91 1.50 -51.49
CA ARG A 564 22.83 2.21 -52.78
C ARG A 564 23.31 1.34 -53.93
N ILE A 565 24.37 0.54 -53.72
CA ILE A 565 24.84 -0.42 -54.71
C ILE A 565 23.76 -1.48 -54.97
N LYS A 566 23.21 -2.12 -53.92
CA LYS A 566 22.15 -3.14 -54.07
C LYS A 566 20.87 -2.58 -54.74
N LYS A 567 20.53 -1.31 -54.50
CA LYS A 567 19.38 -0.64 -55.14
C LYS A 567 19.56 -0.47 -56.65
N LYS A 568 20.78 -0.19 -57.10
CA LYS A 568 21.11 -0.03 -58.53
C LYS A 568 21.48 -1.35 -59.21
N GLN A 569 22.03 -2.30 -58.47
CA GLN A 569 22.49 -3.61 -58.92
C GLN A 569 22.03 -4.69 -57.91
N PRO A 570 20.79 -5.21 -58.04
CA PRO A 570 20.26 -6.17 -57.08
C PRO A 570 20.99 -7.52 -57.09
N ASP A 571 21.61 -7.90 -58.22
CA ASP A 571 22.32 -9.19 -58.40
C ASP A 571 23.82 -9.13 -58.02
N ALA A 572 24.33 -7.98 -57.55
CA ALA A 572 25.75 -7.82 -57.24
C ALA A 572 26.13 -8.54 -55.94
N LYS A 573 26.98 -9.56 -56.03
CA LYS A 573 27.66 -10.15 -54.87
C LYS A 573 28.78 -9.21 -54.40
N LEU A 574 28.67 -8.76 -53.16
CA LEU A 574 29.64 -7.89 -52.49
C LEU A 574 30.52 -8.75 -51.59
N SER A 575 31.83 -8.55 -51.66
CA SER A 575 32.79 -9.18 -50.75
C SER A 575 33.62 -8.12 -50.05
N CYS A 576 33.82 -8.28 -48.74
CA CYS A 576 34.71 -7.43 -47.95
C CYS A 576 35.57 -8.35 -47.07
N PRO A 577 36.91 -8.16 -47.03
CA PRO A 577 37.74 -8.87 -46.07
C PRO A 577 37.36 -8.43 -44.65
N VAL A 578 37.21 -9.39 -43.75
CA VAL A 578 36.76 -9.16 -42.36
C VAL A 578 37.92 -8.59 -41.53
N PRO A 579 37.83 -7.34 -41.02
CA PRO A 579 38.89 -6.74 -40.21
C PRO A 579 38.75 -7.15 -38.74
N LEU A 580 38.94 -8.44 -38.43
CA LEU A 580 38.75 -8.99 -37.07
C LEU A 580 39.50 -8.23 -35.97
N HIS A 581 40.72 -7.76 -36.26
CA HIS A 581 41.52 -6.95 -35.33
C HIS A 581 40.76 -5.70 -34.87
N MET A 582 40.06 -5.00 -35.77
CA MET A 582 39.31 -3.78 -35.42
C MET A 582 38.15 -4.09 -34.46
N PHE A 583 37.39 -5.16 -34.73
CA PHE A 583 36.27 -5.59 -33.89
C PHE A 583 36.75 -6.00 -32.49
N VAL A 584 37.83 -6.78 -32.44
CA VAL A 584 38.43 -7.26 -31.20
C VAL A 584 38.97 -6.10 -30.35
N THR A 585 39.69 -5.14 -30.92
CA THR A 585 40.24 -4.00 -30.16
C THR A 585 39.13 -3.17 -29.49
N GLY A 586 38.01 -2.93 -30.18
CA GLY A 586 36.87 -2.21 -29.60
C GLY A 586 36.21 -2.98 -28.45
N ILE A 587 36.03 -4.29 -28.61
CA ILE A 587 35.46 -5.16 -27.57
C ILE A 587 36.36 -5.21 -26.32
N VAL A 588 37.67 -5.39 -26.51
CA VAL A 588 38.66 -5.43 -25.42
C VAL A 588 38.63 -4.12 -24.62
N ARG A 589 38.64 -2.98 -25.31
CA ARG A 589 38.59 -1.66 -24.68
C ARG A 589 37.32 -1.46 -23.84
N GLN A 590 36.17 -1.91 -24.32
CA GLN A 590 34.93 -1.84 -23.53
C GLN A 590 35.02 -2.68 -22.25
N ILE A 591 35.56 -3.89 -22.34
CA ILE A 591 35.71 -4.79 -21.19
C ILE A 591 36.67 -4.18 -20.15
N GLU A 592 37.75 -3.52 -20.59
CA GLU A 592 38.67 -2.82 -19.69
C GLU A 592 38.00 -1.66 -18.95
N LEU A 593 37.20 -0.85 -19.63
CA LEU A 593 36.44 0.24 -19.01
C LEU A 593 35.39 -0.28 -18.03
N GLU A 594 34.68 -1.37 -18.37
CA GLU A 594 33.72 -2.01 -17.48
C GLU A 594 34.39 -2.60 -16.22
N LYS A 595 35.57 -3.20 -16.36
CA LYS A 595 36.38 -3.69 -15.22
C LYS A 595 36.83 -2.53 -14.32
N ARG A 596 37.23 -1.41 -14.91
CA ARG A 596 37.60 -0.22 -14.17
C ARG A 596 36.42 0.35 -13.39
N ARG A 597 35.25 0.49 -14.04
CA ARG A 597 33.99 0.90 -13.40
C ARG A 597 33.66 0.01 -12.20
N GLU A 598 33.77 -1.31 -12.36
CA GLU A 598 33.47 -2.27 -11.30
C GLU A 598 34.47 -2.18 -10.13
N ALA A 599 35.76 -1.94 -10.40
CA ALA A 599 36.76 -1.72 -9.37
C ALA A 599 36.51 -0.42 -8.57
N GLU A 600 36.21 0.68 -9.27
CA GLU A 600 35.85 1.96 -8.64
C GLU A 600 34.54 1.86 -7.84
N ARG A 601 33.54 1.13 -8.35
CA ARG A 601 32.29 0.86 -7.64
C ARG A 601 32.51 0.10 -6.32
N LYS A 602 33.32 -0.96 -6.33
CA LYS A 602 33.67 -1.72 -5.11
C LYS A 602 34.36 -0.85 -4.07
N GLU A 603 35.19 0.09 -4.53
CA GLU A 603 35.87 1.04 -3.64
C GLU A 603 34.89 2.05 -3.03
N VAL A 604 33.97 2.60 -3.84
CA VAL A 604 32.88 3.45 -3.34
C VAL A 604 31.99 2.71 -2.34
N ASP A 605 31.67 1.44 -2.59
CA ASP A 605 30.90 0.60 -1.66
C ASP A 605 31.65 0.40 -0.33
N ARG A 606 32.97 0.14 -0.38
CA ARG A 606 33.84 0.03 0.81
C ARG A 606 33.79 1.30 1.65
N VAL A 607 33.95 2.47 1.03
CA VAL A 607 33.93 3.77 1.71
C VAL A 607 32.53 4.11 2.22
N SER A 608 31.48 3.75 1.49
CA SER A 608 30.07 3.92 1.91
C SER A 608 29.75 3.12 3.17
N ILE A 609 30.23 1.88 3.25
CA ILE A 609 30.12 1.06 4.45
C ILE A 609 30.85 1.72 5.62
N GLN A 610 32.07 2.23 5.41
CA GLN A 610 32.82 2.94 6.44
C GLN A 610 32.07 4.18 6.94
N MET A 611 31.53 5.01 6.03
CA MET A 611 30.72 6.17 6.39
C MET A 611 29.53 5.78 7.27
N ARG A 612 28.80 4.72 6.93
CA ARG A 612 27.67 4.22 7.74
C ARG A 612 28.11 3.79 9.15
N HIS A 613 29.29 3.19 9.30
CA HIS A 613 29.83 2.82 10.61
C HIS A 613 30.20 4.06 11.44
N VAL A 614 30.82 5.05 10.80
CA VAL A 614 31.16 6.33 11.45
C VAL A 614 29.90 7.08 11.87
N GLU A 615 28.87 7.13 11.03
CA GLU A 615 27.55 7.69 11.36
C GLU A 615 26.87 6.96 12.51
N THR A 616 26.90 5.63 12.53
CA THR A 616 26.35 4.83 13.63
C THR A 616 27.09 5.11 14.93
N MET A 617 28.42 5.25 14.88
CA MET A 617 29.24 5.63 16.04
C MET A 617 28.90 7.04 16.54
N LEU A 618 28.70 8.00 15.62
CA LEU A 618 28.27 9.36 15.92
C LEU A 618 26.90 9.37 16.62
N LEU A 619 25.91 8.65 16.07
CA LEU A 619 24.56 8.54 16.64
C LEU A 619 24.57 7.89 18.03
N ASN A 620 25.36 6.83 18.22
CA ASN A 620 25.50 6.19 19.52
C ASN A 620 26.12 7.13 20.56
N LYS A 621 27.09 7.97 20.17
CA LYS A 621 27.67 8.97 21.07
C LYS A 621 26.69 10.10 21.40
N LEU A 622 25.90 10.57 20.43
CA LEU A 622 24.87 11.59 20.65
C LEU A 622 23.73 11.11 21.56
N LYS A 623 23.50 9.80 21.66
CA LYS A 623 22.50 9.21 22.56
C LYS A 623 22.95 9.18 24.03
N VAL A 624 24.25 9.34 24.31
CA VAL A 624 24.78 9.28 25.68
C VAL A 624 24.77 10.68 26.29
N ASP A 625 24.13 10.86 27.44
CA ASP A 625 24.04 12.14 28.18
C ASP A 625 25.39 12.65 28.75
N ARG A 626 26.53 12.10 28.33
CA ARG A 626 27.87 12.50 28.81
C ARG A 626 28.57 13.36 27.77
N ASP A 627 29.14 14.47 28.22
CA ASP A 627 29.98 15.35 27.39
C ASP A 627 31.33 14.68 27.06
N GLU A 628 31.34 13.81 26.06
CA GLU A 628 32.57 13.28 25.47
C GLU A 628 33.05 14.17 24.31
N SER A 629 34.38 14.28 24.13
CA SER A 629 34.94 15.04 23.02
C SER A 629 34.60 14.40 21.66
N MET A 630 33.91 15.17 20.81
CA MET A 630 33.46 14.78 19.47
C MET A 630 34.46 15.14 18.36
N ALA A 631 35.60 15.75 18.70
CA ALA A 631 36.56 16.27 17.73
C ALA A 631 37.15 15.16 16.83
N SER A 632 37.48 14.00 17.39
CA SER A 632 38.06 12.88 16.64
C SER A 632 37.08 12.26 15.63
N ILE A 633 35.81 12.14 16.01
CA ILE A 633 34.76 11.61 15.13
C ILE A 633 34.45 12.60 14.02
N ASN A 634 34.39 13.90 14.32
CA ASN A 634 34.17 14.93 13.30
C ASN A 634 35.30 14.96 12.25
N VAL A 635 36.55 14.74 12.65
CA VAL A 635 37.66 14.61 11.69
C VAL A 635 37.48 13.37 10.83
N LEU A 636 37.09 12.24 11.43
CA LEU A 636 36.87 10.98 10.71
C LEU A 636 35.71 11.10 9.70
N VAL A 637 34.58 11.69 10.09
CA VAL A 637 33.42 11.96 9.23
C VAL A 637 33.84 12.81 8.03
N ASN A 638 34.56 13.91 8.26
CA ASN A 638 34.99 14.79 7.17
C ASN A 638 35.97 14.10 6.21
N TYR A 639 36.82 13.22 6.74
CA TYR A 639 37.74 12.43 5.94
C TYR A 639 36.99 11.42 5.06
N THR A 640 36.13 10.58 5.65
CA THR A 640 35.37 9.56 4.91
C THR A 640 34.39 10.18 3.92
N TYR A 641 33.78 11.31 4.26
CA TYR A 641 32.89 12.06 3.37
C TYR A 641 33.62 12.60 2.13
N ARG A 642 34.83 13.16 2.31
CA ARG A 642 35.64 13.64 1.19
C ARG A 642 36.11 12.49 0.30
N GLU A 643 36.56 11.40 0.89
CA GLU A 643 36.97 10.19 0.17
C GLU A 643 35.79 9.63 -0.67
N LEU A 644 34.59 9.58 -0.08
CA LEU A 644 33.38 9.15 -0.78
C LEU A 644 33.05 10.06 -1.96
N LEU A 645 33.07 11.37 -1.78
CA LEU A 645 32.82 12.33 -2.86
C LEU A 645 33.82 12.16 -4.00
N THR A 646 35.11 12.04 -3.69
CA THR A 646 36.13 11.83 -4.73
C THR A 646 35.95 10.51 -5.47
N GLY A 647 35.54 9.45 -4.78
CA GLY A 647 35.24 8.16 -5.39
C GLY A 647 34.01 8.23 -6.30
N LEU A 648 32.97 8.94 -5.89
CA LEU A 648 31.77 9.16 -6.70
C LEU A 648 32.04 9.99 -7.96
N ASP A 649 32.87 11.03 -7.86
CA ASP A 649 33.27 11.84 -9.02
C ASP A 649 34.08 11.02 -10.04
N GLN A 650 34.99 10.16 -9.56
CA GLN A 650 35.74 9.23 -10.40
C GLN A 650 34.81 8.23 -11.10
N LEU A 651 33.93 7.57 -10.33
CA LEU A 651 32.97 6.62 -10.86
C LEU A 651 32.07 7.24 -11.93
N LYS A 652 31.57 8.46 -11.70
CA LYS A 652 30.73 9.19 -12.65
C LYS A 652 31.47 9.51 -13.95
N ASN A 653 32.76 9.85 -13.88
CA ASN A 653 33.55 10.10 -15.08
C ASN A 653 33.78 8.80 -15.86
N THR A 654 34.10 7.71 -15.18
CA THR A 654 34.26 6.39 -15.79
C THR A 654 32.95 5.88 -16.40
N GLU A 655 31.80 6.09 -15.76
CA GLU A 655 30.48 5.75 -16.32
C GLU A 655 30.20 6.51 -17.62
N LYS A 656 30.50 7.81 -17.67
CA LYS A 656 30.39 8.60 -18.91
C LYS A 656 31.33 8.08 -20.01
N GLU A 657 32.56 7.71 -19.67
CA GLU A 657 33.51 7.14 -20.63
C GLU A 657 33.03 5.78 -21.18
N VAL A 658 32.49 4.92 -20.31
CA VAL A 658 31.89 3.63 -20.68
C VAL A 658 30.71 3.82 -21.62
N GLU A 659 29.80 4.74 -21.29
CA GLU A 659 28.59 5.01 -22.08
C GLU A 659 28.93 5.66 -23.43
N ALA A 660 29.87 6.60 -23.46
CA ALA A 660 30.37 7.19 -24.70
C ALA A 660 31.00 6.13 -25.61
N HIS A 661 31.89 5.28 -25.08
CA HIS A 661 32.52 4.23 -25.88
C HIS A 661 31.51 3.17 -26.35
N ARG A 662 30.54 2.79 -25.51
CA ARG A 662 29.45 1.86 -25.84
C ARG A 662 28.62 2.39 -27.02
N THR A 663 28.23 3.66 -26.97
CA THR A 663 27.33 4.28 -27.95
C THR A 663 28.04 4.64 -29.25
N PHE A 664 29.18 5.32 -29.20
CA PHE A 664 29.83 5.86 -30.40
C PHE A 664 30.78 4.89 -31.11
N THR A 665 31.45 4.01 -30.36
CA THR A 665 32.47 3.14 -30.93
C THR A 665 31.95 1.71 -31.08
N LEU A 666 31.45 1.12 -29.99
CA LEU A 666 31.13 -0.31 -29.96
C LEU A 666 29.85 -0.65 -30.74
N LYS A 667 28.75 0.09 -30.55
CA LYS A 667 27.47 -0.15 -31.23
C LYS A 667 27.63 -0.11 -32.77
N PRO A 668 28.25 0.91 -33.39
CA PRO A 668 28.53 0.93 -34.83
C PRO A 668 29.47 -0.19 -35.27
N LEU A 669 30.47 -0.51 -34.45
CA LEU A 669 31.44 -1.57 -34.75
C LEU A 669 30.80 -2.97 -34.77
N LEU A 670 29.87 -3.27 -33.86
CA LEU A 670 29.10 -4.52 -33.87
C LEU A 670 28.13 -4.59 -35.05
N ASN A 671 27.47 -3.48 -35.39
CA ASN A 671 26.63 -3.39 -36.58
C ASN A 671 27.42 -3.60 -37.87
N LEU A 672 28.63 -3.04 -37.96
CA LEU A 672 29.56 -3.27 -39.07
C LEU A 672 30.01 -4.73 -39.12
N MET A 673 30.30 -5.33 -37.96
CA MET A 673 30.68 -6.74 -37.86
C MET A 673 29.59 -7.66 -38.42
N LYS A 674 28.32 -7.44 -38.05
CA LYS A 674 27.18 -8.18 -38.63
C LYS A 674 27.07 -8.00 -40.14
N LEU A 675 27.20 -6.77 -40.64
CA LEU A 675 27.05 -6.48 -42.06
C LEU A 675 28.18 -7.12 -42.88
N VAL A 676 29.42 -7.01 -42.42
CA VAL A 676 30.60 -7.60 -43.07
C VAL A 676 30.53 -9.12 -43.04
N LEU A 677 30.21 -9.73 -41.89
CA LEU A 677 30.11 -11.18 -41.78
C LEU A 677 28.94 -11.77 -42.57
N GLY A 678 27.80 -11.07 -42.61
CA GLY A 678 26.65 -11.45 -43.44
C GLY A 678 26.95 -11.40 -44.94
N MET A 679 27.90 -10.56 -45.40
CA MET A 679 28.38 -10.59 -46.79
C MET A 679 29.32 -11.76 -47.08
N SER A 680 29.93 -12.36 -46.05
CA SER A 680 30.75 -13.57 -46.13
C SER A 680 29.99 -14.85 -45.77
N ASP A 681 28.64 -14.83 -45.80
CA ASP A 681 27.74 -15.94 -45.44
C ASP A 681 27.82 -16.41 -43.97
N ILE A 682 28.37 -15.59 -43.06
CA ILE A 682 28.42 -15.84 -41.61
C ILE A 682 27.33 -15.03 -40.93
N ASN A 683 26.26 -15.68 -40.46
CA ASN A 683 25.15 -15.02 -39.78
C ASN A 683 25.44 -14.86 -38.28
N LEU A 684 25.61 -13.62 -37.84
CA LEU A 684 25.62 -13.28 -36.41
C LEU A 684 24.18 -13.15 -35.88
N PRO A 685 23.88 -13.70 -34.68
CA PRO A 685 22.56 -13.57 -34.08
C PRO A 685 22.34 -12.22 -33.38
N PHE A 686 23.32 -11.31 -33.39
CA PHE A 686 23.29 -10.05 -32.64
C PHE A 686 23.75 -8.83 -33.43
N ASP A 687 23.24 -7.67 -33.00
CA ASP A 687 23.52 -6.32 -33.52
C ASP A 687 23.95 -5.41 -32.39
N GLY A 688 24.42 -4.20 -32.72
CA GLY A 688 24.78 -3.17 -31.75
C GLY A 688 23.64 -2.75 -30.82
N TRP A 689 22.37 -3.05 -31.16
CA TRP A 689 21.20 -2.74 -30.32
C TRP A 689 21.08 -3.62 -29.06
N ILE A 690 21.83 -4.73 -28.98
CA ILE A 690 21.91 -5.49 -27.72
C ILE A 690 22.51 -4.64 -26.58
N LEU A 691 23.20 -3.55 -26.93
CA LEU A 691 23.77 -2.62 -25.98
C LEU A 691 22.74 -1.61 -25.44
N ASP A 692 21.55 -1.48 -26.02
CA ASP A 692 20.56 -0.50 -25.55
C ASP A 692 19.67 -1.11 -24.46
N GLY A 693 19.48 -0.39 -23.34
CA GLY A 693 18.54 -0.77 -22.27
C GLY A 693 18.95 -1.95 -21.38
N ASN A 694 20.21 -2.41 -21.46
CA ASN A 694 20.71 -3.54 -20.67
C ASN A 694 21.73 -3.10 -19.60
N ASP A 695 21.47 -3.52 -18.35
CA ASP A 695 22.36 -3.37 -17.18
C ASP A 695 23.46 -4.46 -17.10
N GLN A 696 23.38 -5.47 -17.97
CA GLN A 696 24.34 -6.57 -18.02
C GLN A 696 25.69 -6.13 -18.61
N THR A 697 26.78 -6.74 -18.17
CA THR A 697 28.12 -6.49 -18.74
C THR A 697 28.22 -7.08 -20.15
N LEU A 698 29.11 -6.54 -20.98
CA LEU A 698 29.33 -7.05 -22.33
C LEU A 698 29.68 -8.54 -22.34
N THR A 699 30.47 -8.98 -21.36
CA THR A 699 30.89 -10.38 -21.21
C THR A 699 29.71 -11.31 -20.94
N GLN A 700 28.73 -10.88 -20.14
CA GLN A 700 27.52 -11.64 -19.83
C GLN A 700 26.61 -11.79 -21.04
N ILE A 701 26.58 -10.77 -21.90
CA ILE A 701 25.80 -10.77 -23.13
C ILE A 701 26.45 -11.65 -24.20
N LEU A 702 27.74 -11.45 -24.48
CA LEU A 702 28.42 -12.10 -25.60
C LEU A 702 28.79 -13.56 -25.34
N ALA A 703 29.12 -13.94 -24.10
CA ALA A 703 29.50 -15.32 -23.78
C ALA A 703 28.43 -16.37 -24.15
N PRO A 704 27.16 -16.24 -23.74
CA PRO A 704 26.12 -17.20 -24.14
C PRO A 704 25.82 -17.12 -25.64
N LEU A 705 25.84 -15.93 -26.24
CA LEU A 705 25.61 -15.74 -27.67
C LEU A 705 26.70 -16.35 -28.56
N LEU A 706 27.89 -16.61 -28.00
CA LEU A 706 29.02 -17.27 -28.67
C LEU A 706 29.16 -18.75 -28.25
N GLY A 707 28.20 -19.31 -27.51
CA GLY A 707 28.15 -20.73 -27.14
C GLY A 707 28.97 -21.13 -25.90
N HIS A 708 29.35 -20.18 -25.03
CA HIS A 708 30.05 -20.51 -23.79
C HIS A 708 29.10 -21.04 -22.71
N VAL A 709 29.36 -22.24 -22.20
CA VAL A 709 28.50 -22.96 -21.22
C VAL A 709 28.92 -22.71 -19.75
N GLY A 710 29.99 -21.95 -19.48
CA GLY A 710 30.46 -21.62 -18.13
C GLY A 710 30.06 -20.22 -17.61
N SER A 711 30.43 -19.91 -16.36
CA SER A 711 30.22 -18.59 -15.73
C SER A 711 30.84 -17.46 -16.57
N SER A 712 30.00 -16.57 -17.09
CA SER A 712 30.39 -15.46 -17.98
C SER A 712 31.07 -14.29 -17.27
N ALA A 713 31.11 -14.30 -15.93
CA ALA A 713 31.74 -13.26 -15.12
C ALA A 713 33.28 -13.30 -15.12
N ASP A 714 33.88 -14.47 -15.41
CA ASP A 714 35.34 -14.67 -15.31
C ASP A 714 36.07 -14.64 -16.67
N LEU A 715 35.35 -14.39 -17.78
CA LEU A 715 35.99 -14.32 -19.08
C LEU A 715 36.91 -13.09 -19.20
N THR A 716 38.19 -13.35 -19.47
CA THR A 716 39.15 -12.31 -19.83
C THR A 716 38.86 -11.79 -21.23
N ALA A 717 39.34 -10.59 -21.53
CA ALA A 717 39.18 -10.00 -22.86
C ALA A 717 39.73 -10.96 -23.93
N ASP A 718 40.89 -11.58 -23.68
CA ASP A 718 41.51 -12.62 -24.51
C ASP A 718 40.65 -13.88 -24.70
N GLY A 719 39.85 -14.28 -23.70
CA GLY A 719 38.93 -15.41 -23.85
C GLY A 719 37.81 -15.11 -24.84
N ILE A 720 37.28 -13.88 -24.83
CA ILE A 720 36.24 -13.45 -25.77
C ILE A 720 36.82 -13.26 -27.17
N THR A 721 38.05 -12.75 -27.30
CA THR A 721 38.71 -12.65 -28.62
C THR A 721 38.88 -14.03 -29.25
N GLN A 722 39.28 -15.04 -28.47
CA GLN A 722 39.41 -16.42 -28.93
C GLN A 722 38.06 -17.02 -29.35
N LEU A 723 36.99 -16.76 -28.61
CA LEU A 723 35.64 -17.21 -28.97
C LEU A 723 35.13 -16.58 -30.26
N ILE A 724 35.36 -15.28 -30.47
CA ILE A 724 34.97 -14.58 -31.70
C ILE A 724 35.78 -15.10 -32.89
N VAL A 725 37.08 -15.30 -32.73
CA VAL A 725 37.94 -15.88 -33.78
C VAL A 725 37.51 -17.30 -34.10
N ALA A 726 37.26 -18.15 -33.09
CA ALA A 726 36.77 -19.51 -33.29
C ALA A 726 35.40 -19.56 -33.98
N PHE A 727 34.47 -18.66 -33.62
CA PHE A 727 33.17 -18.55 -34.26
C PHE A 727 33.28 -18.16 -35.75
N CYS A 728 34.18 -17.22 -36.07
CA CYS A 728 34.45 -16.82 -37.45
C CYS A 728 35.13 -17.94 -38.26
N GLU A 729 36.07 -18.69 -37.65
CA GLU A 729 36.74 -19.83 -38.28
C GLU A 729 35.79 -21.03 -38.52
N GLN A 730 34.79 -21.22 -37.67
CA GLN A 730 33.75 -22.26 -37.81
C GLN A 730 32.64 -21.90 -38.81
N GLY A 731 32.73 -20.74 -39.46
CA GLY A 731 31.76 -20.31 -40.48
C GLY A 731 30.37 -20.01 -39.91
N GLY A 732 30.29 -19.51 -38.67
CA GLY A 732 29.02 -19.15 -38.03
C GLY A 732 28.17 -20.33 -37.57
N ARG A 733 28.72 -21.55 -37.59
CA ARG A 733 28.09 -22.71 -36.94
C ARG A 733 28.52 -22.74 -35.50
N PHE A 734 27.55 -22.66 -34.59
CA PHE A 734 27.78 -23.03 -33.20
C PHE A 734 28.28 -24.47 -33.16
N SER A 735 29.34 -24.75 -32.42
CA SER A 735 29.64 -26.13 -32.02
C SER A 735 28.34 -26.71 -31.47
N THR A 736 27.86 -27.79 -32.10
CA THR A 736 26.65 -28.52 -31.70
C THR A 736 26.54 -28.48 -30.19
N ILE A 737 25.43 -27.93 -29.69
CA ILE A 737 24.99 -28.19 -28.32
C ILE A 737 25.12 -29.70 -28.21
N ALA A 738 26.07 -30.19 -27.42
CA ALA A 738 26.08 -31.58 -27.04
C ALA A 738 24.77 -31.70 -26.26
N GLU A 739 23.74 -32.25 -26.91
CA GLU A 739 22.67 -32.92 -26.19
C GLU A 739 23.40 -33.77 -25.17
N MET A 740 23.22 -33.44 -23.89
CA MET A 740 23.64 -34.34 -22.84
C MET A 740 23.05 -35.70 -23.24
N PRO A 741 23.85 -36.78 -23.32
CA PRO A 741 23.25 -38.09 -23.47
C PRO A 741 22.21 -38.21 -22.36
N GLU A 742 20.96 -38.51 -22.74
CA GLU A 742 19.96 -38.98 -21.81
C GLU A 742 20.64 -40.10 -21.01
N GLU A 743 20.97 -39.83 -19.75
CA GLU A 743 21.41 -40.87 -18.86
C GLU A 743 20.21 -41.82 -18.76
N GLU A 744 20.34 -42.97 -19.42
CA GLU A 744 19.50 -44.14 -19.17
C GLU A 744 19.58 -44.42 -17.66
N GLU A 745 18.60 -43.91 -16.91
CA GLU A 745 18.38 -44.30 -15.53
C GLU A 745 18.10 -45.80 -15.55
N GLU A 746 19.11 -46.59 -15.17
CA GLU A 746 18.99 -48.00 -14.89
C GLU A 746 17.79 -48.23 -13.95
N GLU A 747 16.76 -48.91 -14.45
CA GLU A 747 15.69 -49.49 -13.65
C GLU A 747 16.28 -50.43 -12.59
N LYS A 748 16.49 -49.91 -11.38
CA LYS A 748 16.59 -50.73 -10.18
C LYS A 748 15.22 -50.80 -9.53
N GLN A 749 14.56 -51.91 -9.79
CA GLN A 749 13.42 -52.40 -9.01
C GLN A 749 13.73 -52.31 -7.52
N HIS A 750 13.00 -51.46 -6.80
CA HIS A 750 12.80 -51.65 -5.37
C HIS A 750 11.33 -51.36 -5.04
N ASP A 751 10.64 -52.43 -4.67
CA ASP A 751 9.28 -52.47 -4.17
C ASP A 751 9.02 -51.38 -3.11
N THR A 752 7.99 -50.57 -3.33
CA THR A 752 7.34 -49.79 -2.28
C THR A 752 5.82 -49.84 -2.43
N ASN A 753 5.21 -50.85 -1.80
CA ASN A 753 4.01 -50.57 -1.03
C ASN A 753 4.44 -49.61 0.07
N ASP A 754 3.96 -48.37 0.04
CA ASP A 754 3.34 -47.72 1.20
C ASP A 754 2.99 -46.27 0.88
N LEU A 755 1.67 -46.01 0.88
CA LEU A 755 1.08 -44.68 0.87
C LEU A 755 1.52 -43.91 2.12
N VAL A 756 2.20 -42.78 1.92
CA VAL A 756 2.41 -41.78 2.97
C VAL A 756 1.17 -40.91 3.10
N HIS A 757 0.45 -41.12 4.19
CA HIS A 757 -0.54 -40.22 4.76
C HIS A 757 0.12 -38.86 5.10
N LEU A 758 -0.50 -37.77 4.63
CA LEU A 758 -0.24 -36.41 5.06
C LEU A 758 -0.81 -36.19 6.46
N GLU A 759 0.04 -36.15 7.48
CA GLU A 759 -0.31 -35.71 8.83
C GLU A 759 -0.15 -34.19 8.98
N THR A 760 -1.28 -33.54 9.22
CA THR A 760 -1.39 -32.21 9.82
C THR A 760 -1.07 -32.32 11.32
N GLY A 761 0.01 -31.66 11.76
CA GLY A 761 0.40 -31.60 13.16
C GLY A 761 -0.55 -30.72 13.99
N ALA A 762 -1.25 -31.36 14.93
CA ALA A 762 -1.80 -30.73 16.12
C ALA A 762 -0.83 -30.98 17.29
N MET A 763 -0.32 -29.91 17.90
CA MET A 763 0.30 -29.98 19.23
C MET A 763 -0.80 -29.79 20.28
N GLU A 764 -1.09 -30.84 21.05
CA GLU A 764 -1.52 -30.67 22.44
C GLU A 764 -0.70 -31.58 23.36
N SER A 765 -0.40 -30.97 24.50
CA SER A 765 0.42 -31.38 25.62
C SER A 765 -0.16 -32.52 26.45
N SER A 766 0.71 -33.35 27.03
CA SER A 766 0.59 -33.84 28.41
C SER A 766 1.90 -34.50 28.82
N LEU A 767 2.66 -33.84 29.70
CA LEU A 767 2.74 -34.14 31.13
C LEU A 767 3.55 -35.40 31.45
N HIS A 768 4.75 -35.12 31.96
CA HIS A 768 5.61 -36.04 32.68
C HIS A 768 4.88 -36.68 33.87
N THR A 769 5.04 -38.00 34.00
CA THR A 769 5.12 -38.69 35.28
C THR A 769 6.45 -39.42 35.32
N ASN A 770 7.30 -39.08 36.29
CA ASN A 770 7.99 -40.05 37.14
C ASN A 770 8.75 -39.32 38.27
N ASN A 771 8.37 -39.71 39.49
CA ASN A 771 8.91 -39.40 40.83
C ASN A 771 8.42 -38.14 41.54
#